data_AF-A0A2S4JH51-F1
#
_entry.id   AF-A0A2S4JH51-F1
#
_cell.length_a   1.000
_cell.length_b   1.000
_cell.length_c   1.000
_cell.angle_alpha   90.00
_cell.angle_beta   90.00
_cell.angle_gamma   90.00
#
_symmetry.space_group_name_H-M   'P 1'
#
loop_
_entity.id
_entity.type
_entity.pdbx_description
1 polymer ?
#
loop_
_entity_poly.entity_id
_entity_poly.type
_entity_poly.pdbx_seq_one_letter_code
_entity_poly.pdbx_strand_id
1 'polypeptide(L)'
;MSLLIRRLIYLAVGVLAGLALWPLVEVMLLVQRFFPTYLSFSIVSGLLFGAVMGAFFGMIDGIVAARFRRILTGAGFGGVLGGLGGALGFVLGQGLLFFLSDPGRVGLAASRVAGWSVLGLCAGVSEGIRRRSWLRTGMGLSGGLLGGLLGGIALEFLARPLGFVLYGFLLAGFYSLIEGVQSSGVFRLLNGPHKGREFILNQRRLRIGSWPGSDILIQGYSGTAPHHAELRQRRGELYLKALVPPEEGKTKRNDRPLDQETAPVLLKFDDVLQIGSAKFLFRPLAALLVVLAALTLPQEGGAWNVRLGQVNTARLLGRQTVDLYLGITDHEGSPLEGLSLEDLRVLESADGETFVSRPLISLEERAGEREGITVLLLVDNSGSMYPARMPGVRAAVRQFLQDLDPSRDRVGLATFNTHYRLLAAPTESVASVELLLETITRPGRDDAFTELYRAISLAAEDLAGFEGRRAVLILTDGQDYPFSVHRGGAHPLYGMETVPAGEARDALQRRGVGAFGINFAGGTDPLFEAIVLPNGGMIFDAADGDELGRVYGEIRRAMLQEYRLRYRAGTMPSQKRYLRVELDSPEGRVSREGAYYAGTLFGLPREDWNPLTLLLFPGALAAAALLGRLRFLNRRKSPNLEVLGLRGGATRVLDLSGQETVIGASAEADLTMTSSPDMRDRHATIVRDEKRGTATVVSAQEILVNNQPVTRRVLEPGDVIQLPGATLVFDDPRVPEEGKKGEGQKRGGPEAAEGGFPVNRGC
;
A
#
# COMPACT_ATOMS: atom_id res chain seq x y z
N MET A 1 28.21 7.03 -15.58
CA MET A 1 26.99 7.79 -15.24
C MET A 1 26.77 7.69 -13.74
N SER A 2 26.46 8.79 -13.04
CA SER A 2 26.30 8.76 -11.57
C SER A 2 24.99 8.09 -11.14
N LEU A 3 24.96 7.57 -9.90
CA LEU A 3 23.74 7.01 -9.32
C LEU A 3 22.61 8.05 -9.26
N LEU A 4 22.93 9.33 -8.98
CA LEU A 4 21.96 10.42 -8.97
C LEU A 4 21.23 10.57 -10.32
N ILE A 5 21.96 10.58 -11.44
CA ILE A 5 21.36 10.63 -12.79
C ILE A 5 20.46 9.40 -13.02
N ARG A 6 20.88 8.21 -12.57
CA ARG A 6 20.05 6.99 -12.70
C ARG A 6 18.74 7.10 -11.91
N ARG A 7 18.79 7.62 -10.66
CA ARG A 7 17.59 7.87 -9.85
C ARG A 7 16.66 8.91 -10.48
N LEU A 8 17.21 9.99 -11.03
CA LEU A 8 16.43 11.02 -11.73
C LEU A 8 15.70 10.47 -12.96
N ILE A 9 16.31 9.54 -13.70
CA ILE A 9 15.64 8.85 -14.83
C ILE A 9 14.46 8.00 -14.35
N TYR A 10 14.59 7.27 -13.23
CA TYR A 10 13.45 6.54 -12.65
C TYR A 10 12.29 7.49 -12.31
N LEU A 11 12.57 8.56 -11.55
CA LEU A 11 11.55 9.53 -11.13
C LEU A 11 10.86 10.22 -12.31
N ALA A 12 11.62 10.63 -13.34
CA ALA A 12 11.07 11.25 -14.53
C ALA A 12 10.15 10.29 -15.31
N VAL A 13 10.55 9.02 -15.45
CA VAL A 13 9.71 8.01 -16.12
C VAL A 13 8.46 7.67 -15.31
N GLY A 14 8.52 7.71 -13.97
CA GLY A 14 7.35 7.59 -13.10
C GLY A 14 6.34 8.73 -13.28
N VAL A 15 6.82 9.98 -13.34
CA VAL A 15 5.98 11.16 -13.64
C VAL A 15 5.29 11.02 -15.00
N LEU A 16 6.04 10.59 -16.03
CA LEU A 16 5.48 10.38 -17.38
C LEU A 16 4.44 9.25 -17.40
N ALA A 17 4.64 8.17 -16.65
CA ALA A 17 3.68 7.07 -16.54
C ALA A 17 2.35 7.53 -15.92
N GLY A 18 2.40 8.30 -14.82
CA GLY A 18 1.22 8.87 -14.18
C GLY A 18 0.47 9.86 -15.07
N LEU A 19 1.21 10.73 -15.77
CA LEU A 19 0.66 11.69 -16.72
C LEU A 19 -0.02 11.02 -17.92
N ALA A 20 0.54 9.92 -18.42
CA ALA A 20 -0.01 9.12 -19.50
C ALA A 20 -1.28 8.34 -19.09
N LEU A 21 -1.30 7.86 -17.85
CA LEU A 21 -2.36 7.01 -17.31
C LEU A 21 -3.66 7.76 -17.00
N TRP A 22 -3.59 8.93 -16.36
CA TRP A 22 -4.77 9.67 -15.89
C TRP A 22 -5.90 9.83 -16.93
N PRO A 23 -5.68 10.37 -18.16
CA PRO A 23 -6.78 10.60 -19.09
C PRO A 23 -7.41 9.30 -19.61
N LEU A 24 -6.67 8.19 -19.59
CA LEU A 24 -7.21 6.87 -19.93
C LEU A 24 -8.09 6.30 -18.82
N VAL A 25 -7.81 6.62 -17.56
CA VAL A 25 -8.66 6.28 -16.40
C VAL A 25 -9.97 7.08 -16.41
N GLU A 26 -9.96 8.36 -16.79
CA GLU A 26 -11.20 9.14 -16.94
C GLU A 26 -12.09 8.57 -18.05
N VAL A 27 -11.52 8.20 -19.21
CA VAL A 27 -12.27 7.46 -20.25
C VAL A 27 -12.85 6.16 -19.71
N MET A 28 -12.06 5.38 -18.95
CA MET A 28 -12.51 4.12 -18.35
C MET A 28 -13.71 4.32 -17.41
N LEU A 29 -13.70 5.39 -16.60
CA LEU A 29 -14.82 5.78 -15.73
C LEU A 29 -16.05 6.23 -16.52
N LEU A 30 -15.88 7.02 -17.59
CA LEU A 30 -16.98 7.49 -18.44
C LEU A 30 -17.68 6.36 -19.19
N VAL A 31 -16.94 5.31 -19.59
CA VAL A 31 -17.49 4.11 -20.25
C VAL A 31 -17.86 2.98 -19.29
N GLN A 32 -17.67 3.14 -17.97
CA GLN A 32 -17.96 2.12 -16.95
C GLN A 32 -19.36 1.51 -17.08
N ARG A 33 -20.38 2.33 -17.38
CA ARG A 33 -21.79 1.93 -17.58
C ARG A 33 -22.03 0.96 -18.75
N PHE A 34 -21.08 0.84 -19.68
CA PHE A 34 -21.17 -0.09 -20.81
C PHE A 34 -20.53 -1.46 -20.52
N PHE A 35 -19.83 -1.62 -19.38
CA PHE A 35 -19.31 -2.92 -18.98
C PHE A 35 -20.44 -3.83 -18.47
N PRO A 36 -20.47 -5.12 -18.86
CA PRO A 36 -21.51 -6.05 -18.44
C PRO A 36 -21.43 -6.43 -16.95
N THR A 37 -20.24 -6.36 -16.33
CA THR A 37 -20.03 -6.67 -14.91
C THR A 37 -18.91 -5.83 -14.29
N TYR A 38 -18.98 -5.57 -12.98
CA TYR A 38 -17.90 -4.97 -12.19
C TYR A 38 -16.61 -5.79 -12.24
N LEU A 39 -16.67 -7.12 -12.39
CA LEU A 39 -15.48 -7.95 -12.62
C LEU A 39 -14.81 -7.61 -13.97
N SER A 40 -15.59 -7.52 -15.06
CA SER A 40 -15.04 -7.19 -16.39
C SER A 40 -14.44 -5.79 -16.42
N PHE A 41 -15.10 -4.81 -15.80
CA PHE A 41 -14.57 -3.46 -15.59
C PHE A 41 -13.27 -3.49 -14.77
N SER A 42 -13.22 -4.27 -13.69
CA SER A 42 -12.05 -4.38 -12.80
C SER A 42 -10.85 -5.00 -13.52
N ILE A 43 -11.07 -6.06 -14.28
CA ILE A 43 -10.03 -6.72 -15.09
C ILE A 43 -9.48 -5.75 -16.13
N VAL A 44 -10.34 -5.06 -16.90
CA VAL A 44 -9.90 -4.14 -17.96
C VAL A 44 -9.26 -2.86 -17.40
N SER A 45 -9.77 -2.33 -16.28
CA SER A 45 -9.16 -1.23 -15.53
C SER A 45 -7.75 -1.59 -15.03
N GLY A 46 -7.59 -2.79 -14.47
CA GLY A 46 -6.30 -3.29 -14.01
C GLY A 46 -5.33 -3.60 -15.16
N LEU A 47 -5.81 -4.18 -16.27
CA LEU A 47 -5.02 -4.37 -17.50
C LEU A 47 -4.49 -3.04 -18.02
N LEU A 48 -5.35 -2.03 -18.15
CA LEU A 48 -4.98 -0.68 -18.58
C LEU A 48 -3.93 -0.06 -17.66
N PHE A 49 -4.22 0.00 -16.36
CA PHE A 49 -3.32 0.56 -15.35
C PHE A 49 -1.94 -0.11 -15.38
N GLY A 50 -1.95 -1.44 -15.31
CA GLY A 50 -0.75 -2.26 -15.27
C GLY A 50 0.07 -2.19 -16.55
N ALA A 51 -0.58 -2.17 -17.71
CA ALA A 51 0.11 -2.10 -19.00
C ALA A 51 0.80 -0.75 -19.20
N VAL A 52 0.18 0.36 -18.83
CA VAL A 52 0.80 1.69 -18.91
C VAL A 52 1.99 1.77 -17.95
N MET A 53 1.78 1.52 -16.66
CA MET A 53 2.85 1.62 -15.64
C MET A 53 4.02 0.67 -15.94
N GLY A 54 3.71 -0.59 -16.30
CA GLY A 54 4.69 -1.60 -16.66
C GLY A 54 5.45 -1.29 -17.95
N ALA A 55 4.80 -0.69 -18.95
CA ALA A 55 5.48 -0.27 -20.18
C ALA A 55 6.49 0.85 -19.91
N PHE A 56 6.09 1.91 -19.19
CA PHE A 56 7.01 3.00 -18.83
C PHE A 56 8.19 2.49 -17.98
N PHE A 57 7.95 1.69 -16.93
CA PHE A 57 9.05 1.13 -16.13
C PHE A 57 9.96 0.18 -16.92
N GLY A 58 9.39 -0.58 -17.86
CA GLY A 58 10.16 -1.40 -18.80
C GLY A 58 11.12 -0.61 -19.69
N MET A 59 10.82 0.65 -20.03
CA MET A 59 11.70 1.51 -20.83
C MET A 59 13.01 1.87 -20.13
N ILE A 60 13.06 1.87 -18.79
CA ILE A 60 14.13 2.50 -18.00
C ILE A 60 15.50 1.85 -18.26
N ASP A 61 15.57 0.52 -18.33
CA ASP A 61 16.82 -0.20 -18.64
C ASP A 61 17.32 0.09 -20.08
N GLY A 62 16.43 0.57 -20.96
CA GLY A 62 16.72 1.02 -22.33
C GLY A 62 17.13 2.48 -22.41
N ILE A 63 16.47 3.37 -21.66
CA ILE A 63 16.79 4.81 -21.55
C ILE A 63 18.17 4.99 -20.92
N VAL A 64 18.43 4.33 -19.79
CA VAL A 64 19.75 4.35 -19.10
C VAL A 64 20.87 3.79 -20.00
N ALA A 65 20.55 2.91 -20.94
CA ALA A 65 21.50 2.38 -21.92
C ALA A 65 21.61 3.19 -23.22
N ALA A 66 20.75 4.20 -23.43
CA ALA A 66 20.56 4.93 -24.69
C ALA A 66 20.33 4.01 -25.91
N ARG A 67 19.58 2.91 -25.76
CA ARG A 67 19.31 1.90 -26.81
C ARG A 67 17.84 1.79 -27.14
N PHE A 68 17.39 2.42 -28.24
CA PHE A 68 15.98 2.45 -28.66
C PHE A 68 15.33 1.05 -28.77
N ARG A 69 15.99 0.05 -29.38
CA ARG A 69 15.46 -1.32 -29.42
C ARG A 69 15.17 -1.88 -28.01
N ARG A 70 16.03 -1.58 -27.02
CA ARG A 70 15.87 -2.01 -25.62
C ARG A 70 14.74 -1.27 -24.90
N ILE A 71 14.51 0.00 -25.24
CA ILE A 71 13.35 0.77 -24.79
C ILE A 71 12.06 0.08 -25.26
N LEU A 72 11.96 -0.25 -26.55
CA LEU A 72 10.77 -0.86 -27.14
C LEU A 72 10.51 -2.29 -26.62
N THR A 73 11.52 -3.16 -26.58
CA THR A 73 11.36 -4.52 -26.01
C THR A 73 11.07 -4.49 -24.51
N GLY A 74 11.66 -3.52 -23.80
CA GLY A 74 11.39 -3.28 -22.38
C GLY A 74 9.95 -2.87 -22.15
N ALA A 75 9.44 -1.91 -22.93
CA ALA A 75 8.06 -1.44 -22.87
C ALA A 75 7.06 -2.55 -23.20
N GLY A 76 7.27 -3.34 -24.26
CA GLY A 76 6.38 -4.43 -24.63
C GLY A 76 6.28 -5.50 -23.54
N PHE A 77 7.42 -6.03 -23.08
CA PHE A 77 7.43 -7.09 -22.07
C PHE A 77 7.01 -6.60 -20.67
N GLY A 78 7.40 -5.36 -20.31
CA GLY A 78 6.95 -4.69 -19.10
C GLY A 78 5.44 -4.40 -19.10
N GLY A 79 4.88 -4.01 -20.24
CA GLY A 79 3.45 -3.78 -20.40
C GLY A 79 2.61 -5.06 -20.30
N VAL A 80 3.08 -6.18 -20.86
CA VAL A 80 2.40 -7.48 -20.74
C VAL A 80 2.39 -7.97 -19.29
N LEU A 81 3.56 -8.04 -18.63
CA LEU A 81 3.63 -8.48 -17.23
C LEU A 81 2.93 -7.49 -16.28
N GLY A 82 3.12 -6.19 -16.50
CA GLY A 82 2.45 -5.14 -15.75
C GLY A 82 0.93 -5.23 -15.87
N GLY A 83 0.40 -5.43 -17.08
CA GLY A 83 -1.05 -5.59 -17.32
C GLY A 83 -1.64 -6.78 -16.56
N LEU A 84 -0.99 -7.95 -16.61
CA LEU A 84 -1.42 -9.12 -15.84
C LEU A 84 -1.41 -8.88 -14.33
N GLY A 85 -0.35 -8.24 -13.81
CA GLY A 85 -0.26 -7.85 -12.40
C GLY A 85 -1.29 -6.81 -11.99
N GLY A 86 -1.56 -5.83 -12.85
CA GLY A 86 -2.56 -4.80 -12.62
C GLY A 86 -3.98 -5.36 -12.64
N ALA A 87 -4.29 -6.29 -13.54
CA ALA A 87 -5.58 -6.99 -13.60
C ALA A 87 -5.88 -7.72 -12.28
N LEU A 88 -4.92 -8.52 -11.80
CA LEU A 88 -5.02 -9.21 -10.51
C LEU A 88 -5.11 -8.22 -9.34
N GLY A 89 -4.22 -7.23 -9.30
CA GLY A 89 -4.15 -6.25 -8.21
C GLY A 89 -5.39 -5.36 -8.12
N PHE A 90 -6.03 -5.03 -9.24
CA PHE A 90 -7.25 -4.23 -9.26
C PHE A 90 -8.46 -5.06 -8.81
N VAL A 91 -8.60 -6.31 -9.26
CA VAL A 91 -9.68 -7.20 -8.79
C VAL A 91 -9.56 -7.45 -7.28
N LEU A 92 -8.35 -7.72 -6.77
CA LEU A 92 -8.12 -7.88 -5.34
C LEU A 92 -8.34 -6.58 -4.56
N GLY A 93 -7.87 -5.44 -5.07
CA GLY A 93 -8.07 -4.13 -4.45
C GLY A 93 -9.54 -3.68 -4.42
N GLN A 94 -10.32 -3.99 -5.46
CA GLN A 94 -11.76 -3.72 -5.53
C GLN A 94 -12.56 -4.64 -4.60
N GLY A 95 -12.18 -5.91 -4.49
CA GLY A 95 -12.75 -6.83 -3.50
C GLY A 95 -12.48 -6.40 -2.06
N LEU A 96 -11.25 -5.95 -1.78
CA LEU A 96 -10.86 -5.43 -0.47
C LEU A 96 -11.60 -4.12 -0.13
N LEU A 97 -11.82 -3.24 -1.10
CA LEU A 97 -12.64 -2.02 -0.95
C LEU A 97 -14.06 -2.38 -0.53
N PHE A 98 -14.73 -3.31 -1.24
CA PHE A 98 -16.09 -3.74 -0.88
C PHE A 98 -16.14 -4.41 0.50
N PHE A 99 -15.12 -5.16 0.90
CA PHE A 99 -15.06 -5.80 2.22
C PHE A 99 -14.82 -4.82 3.37
N LEU A 100 -13.88 -3.87 3.22
CA LEU A 100 -13.48 -2.95 4.29
C LEU A 100 -14.28 -1.64 4.37
N SER A 101 -15.17 -1.35 3.41
CA SER A 101 -15.76 -0.01 3.28
C SER A 101 -16.52 0.46 4.53
N ASP A 102 -16.16 1.65 4.99
CA ASP A 102 -16.46 2.23 6.31
C ASP A 102 -17.07 3.65 6.14
N PRO A 103 -17.98 4.13 7.02
CA PRO A 103 -18.85 5.27 6.71
C PRO A 103 -18.17 6.63 6.72
N GLY A 104 -17.10 6.80 7.48
CA GLY A 104 -16.38 8.07 7.51
C GLY A 104 -15.78 8.40 6.13
N ARG A 105 -15.60 9.69 5.83
CA ARG A 105 -14.75 10.10 4.70
C ARG A 105 -13.36 9.45 4.81
N VAL A 106 -12.85 9.33 6.03
CA VAL A 106 -11.59 8.63 6.35
C VAL A 106 -11.70 7.12 6.15
N GLY A 107 -12.83 6.49 6.46
CA GLY A 107 -13.07 5.07 6.24
C GLY A 107 -13.06 4.68 4.76
N LEU A 108 -13.82 5.40 3.94
CA LEU A 108 -13.82 5.23 2.49
C LEU A 108 -12.43 5.50 1.88
N ALA A 109 -11.77 6.58 2.31
CA ALA A 109 -10.39 6.87 1.93
C ALA A 109 -9.43 5.72 2.29
N ALA A 110 -9.48 5.20 3.51
CA ALA A 110 -8.64 4.10 3.98
C ALA A 110 -8.87 2.82 3.16
N SER A 111 -10.14 2.47 2.86
CA SER A 111 -10.48 1.31 2.03
C SER A 111 -9.91 1.41 0.61
N ARG A 112 -9.96 2.59 -0.02
CA ARG A 112 -9.29 2.85 -1.30
C ARG A 112 -7.78 2.81 -1.19
N VAL A 113 -7.19 3.46 -0.19
CA VAL A 113 -5.73 3.46 0.07
C VAL A 113 -5.20 2.02 0.25
N ALA A 114 -5.96 1.15 0.93
CA ALA A 114 -5.67 -0.28 1.00
C ALA A 114 -5.74 -0.96 -0.37
N GLY A 115 -6.77 -0.71 -1.16
CA GLY A 115 -6.88 -1.21 -2.54
C GLY A 115 -5.74 -0.74 -3.47
N TRP A 116 -5.34 0.52 -3.37
CA TRP A 116 -4.19 1.10 -4.10
C TRP A 116 -2.85 0.49 -3.66
N SER A 117 -2.73 0.12 -2.38
CA SER A 117 -1.59 -0.61 -1.82
C SER A 117 -1.50 -2.03 -2.39
N VAL A 118 -2.62 -2.75 -2.51
CA VAL A 118 -2.69 -4.08 -3.13
C VAL A 118 -2.37 -4.03 -4.63
N LEU A 119 -2.92 -3.04 -5.35
CA LEU A 119 -2.64 -2.82 -6.77
C LEU A 119 -1.14 -2.49 -7.01
N GLY A 120 -0.58 -1.58 -6.20
CA GLY A 120 0.84 -1.25 -6.24
C GLY A 120 1.73 -2.45 -5.95
N LEU A 121 1.38 -3.26 -4.94
CA LEU A 121 2.07 -4.51 -4.60
C LEU A 121 2.12 -5.47 -5.80
N CYS A 122 0.99 -5.69 -6.48
CA CYS A 122 0.92 -6.61 -7.61
C CYS A 122 1.71 -6.10 -8.83
N ALA A 123 1.71 -4.79 -9.08
CA ALA A 123 2.58 -4.17 -10.08
C ALA A 123 4.08 -4.35 -9.74
N GLY A 124 4.45 -4.16 -8.47
CA GLY A 124 5.81 -4.35 -7.97
C GLY A 124 6.32 -5.80 -8.05
N VAL A 125 5.47 -6.79 -7.74
CA VAL A 125 5.76 -8.22 -7.93
C VAL A 125 6.03 -8.54 -9.42
N SER A 126 5.27 -7.94 -10.33
CA SER A 126 5.37 -8.19 -11.78
C SER A 126 6.70 -7.69 -12.37
N GLU A 127 7.17 -6.52 -11.95
CA GLU A 127 8.52 -6.02 -12.28
C GLU A 127 9.64 -6.87 -11.63
N GLY A 128 9.40 -7.43 -10.44
CA GLY A 128 10.28 -8.41 -9.81
C GLY A 128 10.45 -9.69 -10.65
N ILE A 129 9.33 -10.25 -11.12
CA ILE A 129 9.29 -11.41 -12.02
C ILE A 129 10.03 -11.11 -13.33
N ARG A 130 9.86 -9.92 -13.92
CA ARG A 130 10.61 -9.48 -15.12
C ARG A 130 12.13 -9.61 -14.94
N ARG A 131 12.64 -9.36 -13.73
CA ARG A 131 14.08 -9.40 -13.42
C ARG A 131 14.59 -10.75 -12.89
N ARG A 132 13.77 -11.81 -12.93
CA ARG A 132 14.11 -13.21 -12.59
C ARG A 132 14.94 -13.38 -11.30
N SER A 133 14.55 -12.69 -10.22
CA SER A 133 15.29 -12.74 -8.95
C SER A 133 14.37 -12.62 -7.75
N TRP A 134 14.27 -13.68 -6.95
CA TRP A 134 13.34 -13.78 -5.80
C TRP A 134 13.52 -12.66 -4.77
N LEU A 135 14.79 -12.29 -4.48
CA LEU A 135 15.12 -11.14 -3.63
C LEU A 135 14.58 -9.82 -4.20
N ARG A 136 14.67 -9.63 -5.53
CA ARG A 136 14.12 -8.46 -6.21
C ARG A 136 12.59 -8.49 -6.31
N THR A 137 11.97 -9.66 -6.32
CA THR A 137 10.51 -9.78 -6.20
C THR A 137 10.01 -9.36 -4.82
N GLY A 138 10.70 -9.75 -3.74
CA GLY A 138 10.39 -9.26 -2.38
C GLY A 138 10.60 -7.73 -2.24
N MET A 139 11.66 -7.20 -2.85
CA MET A 139 11.91 -5.75 -2.92
C MET A 139 10.84 -5.01 -3.74
N GLY A 140 10.43 -5.57 -4.88
CA GLY A 140 9.33 -5.06 -5.71
C GLY A 140 8.00 -5.06 -4.97
N LEU A 141 7.71 -6.10 -4.19
CA LEU A 141 6.55 -6.20 -3.31
C LEU A 141 6.52 -5.04 -2.29
N SER A 142 7.62 -4.78 -1.57
CA SER A 142 7.70 -3.67 -0.61
C SER A 142 7.60 -2.29 -1.28
N GLY A 143 8.26 -2.08 -2.43
CA GLY A 143 8.22 -0.81 -3.16
C GLY A 143 6.87 -0.54 -3.81
N GLY A 144 6.23 -1.60 -4.30
CA GLY A 144 4.85 -1.59 -4.80
C GLY A 144 3.86 -1.24 -3.70
N LEU A 145 3.98 -1.86 -2.52
CA LEU A 145 3.11 -1.58 -1.38
C LEU A 145 3.26 -0.13 -0.89
N LEU A 146 4.48 0.35 -0.66
CA LEU A 146 4.72 1.72 -0.16
C LEU A 146 4.37 2.80 -1.20
N GLY A 147 4.70 2.58 -2.47
CA GLY A 147 4.30 3.45 -3.57
C GLY A 147 2.78 3.46 -3.80
N GLY A 148 2.13 2.30 -3.67
CA GLY A 148 0.68 2.18 -3.73
C GLY A 148 -0.05 2.84 -2.56
N LEU A 149 0.50 2.73 -1.34
CA LEU A 149 -0.03 3.39 -0.13
C LEU A 149 0.03 4.90 -0.25
N LEU A 150 1.23 5.46 -0.43
CA LEU A 150 1.46 6.91 -0.45
C LEU A 150 0.91 7.55 -1.74
N GLY A 151 0.94 6.83 -2.86
CA GLY A 151 0.25 7.22 -4.08
C GLY A 151 -1.27 7.16 -3.96
N GLY A 152 -1.83 6.19 -3.23
CA GLY A 152 -3.26 6.12 -2.93
C GLY A 152 -3.74 7.30 -2.09
N ILE A 153 -2.95 7.70 -1.08
CA ILE A 153 -3.17 8.92 -0.30
C ILE A 153 -3.12 10.15 -1.22
N ALA A 154 -2.14 10.24 -2.12
CA ALA A 154 -2.07 11.32 -3.11
C ALA A 154 -3.28 11.35 -4.07
N LEU A 155 -3.86 10.21 -4.41
CA LEU A 155 -5.04 10.11 -5.29
C LEU A 155 -6.37 10.49 -4.60
N GLU A 156 -6.45 10.35 -3.28
CA GLU A 156 -7.64 10.68 -2.51
C GLU A 156 -7.66 12.16 -2.05
N PHE A 157 -6.50 12.71 -1.67
CA PHE A 157 -6.40 14.07 -1.11
C PHE A 157 -5.97 15.16 -2.11
N LEU A 158 -5.53 14.81 -3.32
CA LEU A 158 -5.17 15.77 -4.37
C LEU A 158 -6.10 15.65 -5.59
N ALA A 159 -6.14 16.70 -6.41
CA ALA A 159 -6.78 16.62 -7.71
C ALA A 159 -6.18 15.45 -8.54
N ARG A 160 -7.04 14.55 -9.03
CA ARG A 160 -6.67 13.29 -9.71
C ARG A 160 -5.50 13.37 -10.72
N PRO A 161 -5.32 14.41 -11.57
CA PRO A 161 -4.14 14.52 -12.44
C PRO A 161 -2.83 14.57 -11.65
N LEU A 162 -2.79 15.40 -10.60
CA LEU A 162 -1.65 15.54 -9.70
C LEU A 162 -1.48 14.28 -8.84
N GLY A 163 -2.59 13.68 -8.40
CA GLY A 163 -2.60 12.39 -7.70
C GLY A 163 -1.93 11.26 -8.50
N PHE A 164 -2.25 11.10 -9.79
CA PHE A 164 -1.61 10.09 -10.64
C PHE A 164 -0.15 10.40 -10.95
N VAL A 165 0.20 11.67 -11.20
CA VAL A 165 1.60 12.09 -11.39
C VAL A 165 2.43 11.82 -10.13
N LEU A 166 1.89 12.12 -8.95
CA LEU A 166 2.57 11.86 -7.67
C LEU A 166 2.61 10.37 -7.33
N TYR A 167 1.55 9.59 -7.64
CA TYR A 167 1.55 8.13 -7.56
C TYR A 167 2.70 7.54 -8.39
N GLY A 168 2.83 7.95 -9.65
CA GLY A 168 3.89 7.48 -10.55
C GLY A 168 5.29 7.87 -10.08
N PHE A 169 5.46 9.11 -9.60
CA PHE A 169 6.69 9.59 -8.98
C PHE A 169 7.07 8.78 -7.74
N LEU A 170 6.13 8.55 -6.82
CA LEU A 170 6.35 7.82 -5.56
C LEU A 170 6.67 6.34 -5.84
N LEU A 171 5.91 5.67 -6.70
CA LEU A 171 6.15 4.28 -7.06
C LEU A 171 7.55 4.09 -7.68
N ALA A 172 7.96 4.98 -8.59
CA ALA A 172 9.31 4.99 -9.16
C ALA A 172 10.39 5.36 -8.13
N GLY A 173 10.07 6.26 -7.19
CA GLY A 173 10.94 6.68 -6.10
C GLY A 173 11.25 5.55 -5.13
N PHE A 174 10.23 4.89 -4.58
CA PHE A 174 10.41 3.73 -3.69
C PHE A 174 11.11 2.58 -4.41
N TYR A 175 10.76 2.30 -5.67
CA TYR A 175 11.50 1.36 -6.51
C TYR A 175 13.00 1.71 -6.60
N SER A 176 13.32 2.98 -6.85
CA SER A 176 14.70 3.47 -6.96
C SER A 176 15.44 3.65 -5.62
N LEU A 177 14.74 3.60 -4.48
CA LEU A 177 15.30 3.63 -3.13
C LEU A 177 15.61 2.22 -2.61
N ILE A 178 14.74 1.25 -2.89
CA ILE A 178 14.87 -0.12 -2.37
C ILE A 178 16.02 -0.91 -3.02
N GLU A 179 16.55 -0.44 -4.17
CA GLU A 179 17.86 -0.89 -4.68
C GLU A 179 19.02 -0.64 -3.67
N GLY A 180 18.78 0.09 -2.58
CA GLY A 180 19.69 0.24 -1.44
C GLY A 180 19.10 -0.08 -0.06
N VAL A 181 17.87 -0.62 0.07
CA VAL A 181 17.24 -0.91 1.38
C VAL A 181 17.02 -2.41 1.59
N GLN A 182 18.06 -3.02 2.17
CA GLN A 182 17.94 -4.17 3.05
C GLN A 182 18.85 -3.83 4.23
N SER A 183 18.34 -3.76 5.46
CA SER A 183 19.15 -3.44 6.65
C SER A 183 18.49 -3.77 7.98
N SER A 184 19.24 -4.45 8.84
CA SER A 184 18.94 -4.74 10.24
C SER A 184 19.20 -3.52 11.14
N GLY A 185 18.72 -2.35 10.72
CA GLY A 185 19.09 -1.04 11.26
C GLY A 185 20.40 -0.49 10.68
N VAL A 186 20.85 0.66 11.23
CA VAL A 186 21.90 1.50 10.66
C VAL A 186 23.04 1.74 11.65
N PHE A 187 24.27 1.45 11.22
CA PHE A 187 25.51 1.76 11.94
C PHE A 187 26.06 3.13 11.50
N ARG A 188 25.86 4.17 12.32
CA ARG A 188 26.35 5.53 12.06
C ARG A 188 27.76 5.72 12.58
N LEU A 189 28.70 6.08 11.71
CA LEU A 189 30.10 6.27 12.08
C LEU A 189 30.30 7.59 12.85
N LEU A 190 31.04 7.54 13.96
CA LEU A 190 31.19 8.66 14.91
C LEU A 190 32.50 9.44 14.75
N ASN A 191 33.51 8.90 14.06
CA ASN A 191 34.85 9.50 13.93
C ASN A 191 35.56 9.11 12.62
N GLY A 192 36.72 9.72 12.37
CA GLY A 192 37.64 9.44 11.24
C GLY A 192 37.16 9.90 9.85
N PRO A 193 37.84 9.47 8.76
CA PRO A 193 37.62 9.97 7.39
C PRO A 193 36.25 9.68 6.80
N HIS A 194 35.42 8.88 7.47
CA HIS A 194 34.03 8.58 7.09
C HIS A 194 33.03 8.94 8.21
N LYS A 195 33.39 9.84 9.15
CA LYS A 195 32.48 10.32 10.20
C LYS A 195 31.14 10.77 9.63
N GLY A 196 30.04 10.36 10.26
CA GLY A 196 28.67 10.62 9.82
C GLY A 196 28.14 9.65 8.75
N ARG A 197 28.99 8.82 8.13
CA ARG A 197 28.58 7.80 7.15
C ARG A 197 27.77 6.71 7.85
N GLU A 198 26.69 6.29 7.19
CA GLU A 198 25.72 5.34 7.74
C GLU A 198 25.76 4.02 6.97
N PHE A 199 26.01 2.93 7.70
CA PHE A 199 26.14 1.58 7.16
C PHE A 199 24.86 0.79 7.39
N ILE A 200 24.22 0.45 6.27
CA ILE A 200 22.92 -0.22 6.14
C ILE A 200 23.15 -1.73 6.27
N LEU A 201 22.74 -2.34 7.39
CA LEU A 201 23.17 -3.68 7.84
C LEU A 201 22.42 -4.83 7.17
N ASN A 202 22.57 -5.02 5.86
CA ASN A 202 21.70 -5.89 5.04
C ASN A 202 21.69 -7.36 5.46
N GLN A 203 22.88 -7.91 5.68
CA GLN A 203 23.12 -9.32 5.45
C GLN A 203 23.11 -10.12 6.75
N ARG A 204 22.72 -11.40 6.67
CA ARG A 204 22.75 -12.35 7.81
C ARG A 204 24.15 -12.52 8.41
N ARG A 205 25.20 -12.20 7.65
CA ARG A 205 26.61 -12.16 8.02
C ARG A 205 27.24 -10.97 7.29
N LEU A 206 27.91 -10.07 8.01
CA LEU A 206 28.63 -8.91 7.45
C LEU A 206 30.06 -8.89 8.00
N ARG A 207 31.08 -8.88 7.14
CA ARG A 207 32.48 -8.74 7.55
C ARG A 207 32.90 -7.27 7.56
N ILE A 208 33.65 -6.89 8.60
CA ILE A 208 34.17 -5.55 8.83
C ILE A 208 35.70 -5.63 8.79
N GLY A 209 36.35 -4.83 7.94
CA GLY A 209 37.80 -4.92 7.75
C GLY A 209 38.35 -3.93 6.73
N SER A 210 39.67 -3.94 6.56
CA SER A 210 40.39 -3.09 5.61
C SER A 210 40.59 -3.73 4.22
N TRP A 211 40.26 -5.02 4.04
CA TRP A 211 40.35 -5.67 2.73
C TRP A 211 39.18 -5.24 1.80
N PRO A 212 39.43 -4.89 0.52
CA PRO A 212 38.42 -4.29 -0.37
C PRO A 212 37.10 -5.06 -0.58
N GLY A 213 37.10 -6.39 -0.41
CA GLY A 213 35.89 -7.23 -0.46
C GLY A 213 35.26 -7.52 0.91
N SER A 214 35.44 -6.64 1.90
CA SER A 214 34.73 -6.70 3.19
C SER A 214 33.41 -5.92 3.10
N ASP A 215 32.31 -6.49 3.61
CA ASP A 215 30.97 -5.90 3.49
C ASP A 215 30.84 -4.50 4.12
N ILE A 216 31.60 -4.24 5.20
CA ILE A 216 31.80 -2.91 5.79
C ILE A 216 33.31 -2.61 5.72
N LEU A 217 33.71 -2.03 4.59
CA LEU A 217 35.08 -1.58 4.34
C LEU A 217 35.42 -0.35 5.19
N ILE A 218 36.35 -0.50 6.14
CA ILE A 218 36.85 0.55 7.04
C ILE A 218 38.26 1.04 6.64
N GLN A 219 38.45 1.26 5.34
CA GLN A 219 39.70 1.79 4.78
C GLN A 219 39.97 3.22 5.31
N GLY A 220 41.25 3.56 5.53
CA GLY A 220 41.66 4.86 6.10
C GLY A 220 41.62 4.94 7.64
N TYR A 221 41.32 3.83 8.33
CA TYR A 221 41.35 3.73 9.79
C TYR A 221 42.55 2.90 10.25
N SER A 222 43.39 3.46 11.12
CA SER A 222 44.54 2.75 11.69
C SER A 222 44.12 1.64 12.66
N GLY A 223 44.96 0.60 12.79
CA GLY A 223 44.69 -0.57 13.62
C GLY A 223 43.56 -1.46 13.10
N THR A 224 43.32 -1.47 11.77
CA THR A 224 42.27 -2.27 11.12
C THR A 224 42.89 -3.35 10.24
N ALA A 225 42.38 -4.57 10.39
CA ALA A 225 42.92 -5.78 9.76
C ALA A 225 42.07 -6.19 8.54
N PRO A 226 42.62 -6.98 7.60
CA PRO A 226 41.92 -7.39 6.37
C PRO A 226 40.50 -7.92 6.62
N HIS A 227 40.33 -8.75 7.66
CA HIS A 227 39.04 -9.23 8.16
C HIS A 227 39.01 -9.10 9.70
N HIS A 228 38.72 -7.90 10.22
CA HIS A 228 38.92 -7.57 11.63
C HIS A 228 37.76 -8.03 12.54
N ALA A 229 36.51 -7.90 12.08
CA ALA A 229 35.31 -8.23 12.84
C ALA A 229 34.19 -8.76 11.94
N GLU A 230 33.15 -9.35 12.53
CA GLU A 230 32.00 -9.92 11.82
C GLU A 230 30.71 -9.72 12.61
N LEU A 231 29.68 -9.16 11.96
CA LEU A 231 28.32 -9.16 12.48
C LEU A 231 27.59 -10.42 11.98
N ARG A 232 26.76 -11.02 12.84
CA ARG A 232 25.81 -12.08 12.47
C ARG A 232 24.43 -11.74 12.98
N GLN A 233 23.42 -11.89 12.12
CA GLN A 233 22.03 -11.83 12.54
C GLN A 233 21.53 -13.24 12.92
N ARG A 234 20.92 -13.38 14.09
CA ARG A 234 20.32 -14.62 14.59
C ARG A 234 18.98 -14.31 15.26
N ARG A 235 17.90 -14.98 14.85
CA ARG A 235 16.53 -14.77 15.41
C ARG A 235 16.08 -13.29 15.46
N GLY A 236 16.46 -12.49 14.47
CA GLY A 236 16.18 -11.05 14.37
C GLY A 236 17.22 -10.15 15.04
N GLU A 237 17.84 -10.62 16.12
CA GLU A 237 18.91 -9.96 16.86
C GLU A 237 20.26 -9.91 16.09
N LEU A 238 21.09 -8.93 16.43
CA LEU A 238 22.40 -8.68 15.80
C LEU A 238 23.54 -8.90 16.80
N TYR A 239 24.50 -9.75 16.44
CA TYR A 239 25.65 -10.14 17.27
C TYR A 239 26.97 -9.72 16.61
N LEU A 240 27.91 -9.19 17.38
CA LEU A 240 29.28 -8.89 16.94
C LEU A 240 30.25 -10.00 17.36
N LYS A 241 31.18 -10.38 16.48
CA LYS A 241 32.36 -11.20 16.79
C LYS A 241 33.65 -10.49 16.34
N ALA A 242 34.68 -10.48 17.18
CA ALA A 242 36.04 -10.18 16.75
C ALA A 242 36.64 -11.38 15.98
N LEU A 243 37.55 -11.12 15.02
CA LEU A 243 38.21 -12.14 14.21
C LEU A 243 39.74 -12.15 14.32
N VAL A 244 40.33 -11.19 15.05
CA VAL A 244 41.75 -10.84 15.02
C VAL A 244 42.25 -10.63 16.46
N PRO A 245 43.47 -11.06 16.82
CA PRO A 245 43.99 -10.92 18.18
C PRO A 245 44.25 -9.44 18.56
N PRO A 246 44.23 -9.08 19.86
CA PRO A 246 44.33 -7.68 20.32
C PRO A 246 45.60 -6.92 19.91
N GLU A 247 46.66 -7.66 19.55
CA GLU A 247 47.96 -7.15 19.09
C GLU A 247 47.91 -6.66 17.64
N GLU A 248 47.19 -7.38 16.76
CA GLU A 248 46.97 -7.01 15.36
C GLU A 248 45.83 -5.98 15.19
N GLY A 249 44.87 -5.92 16.13
CA GLY A 249 43.76 -4.99 16.04
C GLY A 249 42.80 -5.02 17.24
N LYS A 250 42.28 -3.84 17.62
CA LYS A 250 41.43 -3.67 18.81
C LYS A 250 39.96 -3.49 18.45
N THR A 251 39.13 -4.46 18.80
CA THR A 251 37.65 -4.34 18.81
C THR A 251 37.15 -4.03 20.21
N LYS A 252 36.12 -3.19 20.34
CA LYS A 252 35.47 -2.81 21.60
C LYS A 252 33.95 -2.61 21.46
N ARG A 253 33.21 -2.76 22.56
CA ARG A 253 31.86 -2.22 22.74
C ARG A 253 31.80 -1.39 24.02
N ASN A 254 31.26 -0.18 23.92
CA ASN A 254 31.15 0.80 25.01
C ASN A 254 32.49 0.92 25.76
N ASP A 255 33.54 1.14 24.96
CA ASP A 255 34.96 1.23 25.31
C ASP A 255 35.63 0.03 26.03
N ARG A 256 34.90 -1.06 26.34
CA ARG A 256 35.46 -2.33 26.83
C ARG A 256 36.00 -3.18 25.67
N PRO A 257 37.20 -3.78 25.78
CA PRO A 257 37.75 -4.66 24.74
C PRO A 257 36.93 -5.94 24.53
N LEU A 258 37.00 -6.48 23.32
CA LEU A 258 36.54 -7.82 22.94
C LEU A 258 37.70 -8.53 22.25
N ASP A 259 37.94 -9.78 22.65
CA ASP A 259 38.93 -10.68 22.09
C ASP A 259 38.24 -11.88 21.39
N GLN A 260 38.98 -12.94 21.09
CA GLN A 260 38.43 -14.12 20.40
C GLN A 260 37.72 -15.10 21.35
N GLU A 261 37.98 -15.04 22.65
CA GLU A 261 37.41 -15.95 23.68
C GLU A 261 36.08 -15.39 24.23
N THR A 262 35.96 -14.06 24.32
CA THR A 262 34.79 -13.34 24.84
C THR A 262 33.67 -13.05 23.82
N ALA A 263 33.73 -13.66 22.63
CA ALA A 263 32.84 -13.34 21.50
C ALA A 263 32.15 -14.58 20.89
N PRO A 264 30.87 -14.50 20.44
CA PRO A 264 30.15 -13.30 20.01
C PRO A 264 29.19 -12.69 21.05
N VAL A 265 28.88 -11.40 20.90
CA VAL A 265 28.07 -10.61 21.86
C VAL A 265 26.93 -9.87 21.17
N LEU A 266 25.74 -9.89 21.79
CA LEU A 266 24.51 -9.21 21.35
C LEU A 266 24.63 -7.67 21.43
N LEU A 267 24.05 -6.99 20.44
CA LEU A 267 24.01 -5.53 20.31
C LEU A 267 22.63 -4.95 20.61
N LYS A 268 22.57 -3.76 21.21
CA LYS A 268 21.34 -2.99 21.52
C LYS A 268 21.36 -1.62 20.84
N PHE A 269 20.18 -1.01 20.69
CA PHE A 269 20.07 0.38 20.22
C PHE A 269 20.85 1.34 21.15
N ASP A 270 21.47 2.34 20.52
CA ASP A 270 22.48 3.26 21.06
C ASP A 270 23.79 2.63 21.63
N ASP A 271 24.07 1.33 21.41
CA ASP A 271 25.43 0.77 21.65
C ASP A 271 26.49 1.48 20.77
N VAL A 272 27.66 1.78 21.36
CA VAL A 272 28.83 2.33 20.66
C VAL A 272 29.90 1.27 20.46
N LEU A 273 30.21 0.96 19.20
CA LEU A 273 31.22 -0.04 18.83
C LEU A 273 32.50 0.63 18.35
N GLN A 274 33.67 0.13 18.75
CA GLN A 274 34.97 0.53 18.17
C GLN A 274 35.62 -0.65 17.45
N ILE A 275 36.15 -0.41 16.25
CA ILE A 275 36.82 -1.40 15.42
C ILE A 275 38.08 -0.76 14.84
N GLY A 276 39.25 -1.16 15.37
CA GLY A 276 40.49 -0.40 15.20
C GLY A 276 40.34 1.01 15.78
N SER A 277 40.42 2.04 14.93
CA SER A 277 40.15 3.43 15.29
C SER A 277 38.73 3.93 14.95
N ALA A 278 37.91 3.17 14.22
CA ALA A 278 36.55 3.56 13.84
C ALA A 278 35.54 3.35 14.99
N LYS A 279 34.62 4.31 15.23
CA LYS A 279 33.48 4.17 16.17
C LYS A 279 32.11 4.23 15.47
N PHE A 280 31.09 3.49 15.93
CA PHE A 280 29.74 3.37 15.35
C PHE A 280 28.59 3.55 16.39
N LEU A 281 27.33 3.81 15.96
CA LEU A 281 26.09 3.97 16.78
C LEU A 281 24.82 3.44 16.03
N PHE A 282 23.69 3.14 16.72
CA PHE A 282 22.53 2.36 16.20
C PHE A 282 21.12 2.85 16.69
N ARG A 283 20.05 3.05 15.85
CA ARG A 283 18.73 3.70 16.25
C ARG A 283 17.41 3.33 15.49
N PRO A 284 16.18 3.59 16.04
CA PRO A 284 14.81 3.45 15.41
C PRO A 284 13.79 4.67 15.54
N LEU A 285 12.57 4.66 14.91
CA LEU A 285 11.39 5.60 15.13
C LEU A 285 10.00 5.18 14.48
N ALA A 286 8.82 5.81 14.77
CA ALA A 286 7.43 5.44 14.30
C ALA A 286 6.23 6.49 14.43
N ALA A 287 4.98 6.13 13.98
CA ALA A 287 3.56 6.64 14.27
C ALA A 287 2.94 7.87 13.46
N LEU A 288 1.62 8.31 13.43
CA LEU A 288 0.28 8.01 14.08
C LEU A 288 -1.04 8.69 13.45
N LEU A 289 -2.25 8.03 13.40
CA LEU A 289 -3.74 8.46 13.34
C LEU A 289 -4.30 9.56 12.32
N VAL A 290 -5.58 10.06 12.16
CA VAL A 290 -7.03 10.03 12.69
C VAL A 290 -8.02 10.72 11.61
N VAL A 291 -9.39 10.97 11.52
CA VAL A 291 -10.83 10.61 11.94
C VAL A 291 -11.86 11.44 11.02
N LEU A 292 -13.22 11.44 10.79
CA LEU A 292 -14.61 10.96 11.20
C LEU A 292 -15.58 10.91 9.92
N ALA A 293 -16.92 11.12 9.70
CA ALA A 293 -18.32 11.38 10.28
C ALA A 293 -19.39 11.40 9.09
N ALA A 294 -20.77 11.52 9.09
CA ALA A 294 -21.97 11.25 9.96
C ALA A 294 -23.39 11.59 9.27
N LEU A 295 -24.56 11.07 9.75
CA LEU A 295 -26.05 11.46 9.56
C LEU A 295 -26.77 11.34 8.15
N THR A 296 -28.06 11.66 7.80
CA THR A 296 -29.33 12.32 8.36
C THR A 296 -30.69 11.54 8.13
N LEU A 297 -31.87 12.14 7.75
CA LEU A 297 -33.28 11.61 8.02
C LEU A 297 -34.48 11.88 6.99
N PRO A 298 -35.78 11.43 7.16
CA PRO A 298 -36.71 10.99 6.07
C PRO A 298 -38.20 11.51 6.10
N GLN A 299 -39.14 10.87 5.34
CA GLN A 299 -40.61 11.08 5.29
C GLN A 299 -41.41 9.76 5.00
N GLU A 300 -42.76 9.78 5.10
CA GLU A 300 -43.68 8.61 5.12
C GLU A 300 -44.66 8.48 3.90
N GLY A 301 -45.41 7.36 3.83
CA GLY A 301 -46.58 7.16 2.95
C GLY A 301 -46.92 5.66 2.74
N GLY A 302 -48.18 5.25 2.86
CA GLY A 302 -48.59 3.83 2.96
C GLY A 302 -49.47 3.27 1.82
N ALA A 303 -49.30 1.96 1.55
CA ALA A 303 -50.09 1.04 0.72
C ALA A 303 -49.72 -0.40 1.17
N TRP A 304 -49.90 -1.47 0.35
CA TRP A 304 -49.34 -2.83 0.64
C TRP A 304 -47.91 -2.73 1.20
N ASN A 305 -47.59 -3.40 2.30
CA ASN A 305 -46.36 -3.08 3.02
C ASN A 305 -45.15 -3.85 2.47
N VAL A 306 -44.40 -3.21 1.57
CA VAL A 306 -43.14 -3.72 1.01
C VAL A 306 -41.97 -3.29 1.92
N ARG A 307 -41.55 -4.18 2.81
CA ARG A 307 -40.40 -4.01 3.71
C ARG A 307 -39.12 -4.62 3.10
N LEU A 308 -38.15 -3.76 2.76
CA LEU A 308 -36.83 -4.17 2.25
C LEU A 308 -35.92 -4.66 3.40
N GLY A 309 -36.12 -5.88 3.89
CA GLY A 309 -35.50 -6.45 5.10
C GLY A 309 -33.98 -6.58 5.13
N GLN A 310 -33.32 -6.72 3.97
CA GLN A 310 -31.85 -6.72 3.83
C GLN A 310 -31.45 -6.53 2.36
N VAL A 311 -30.35 -5.81 2.11
CA VAL A 311 -29.69 -5.71 0.79
C VAL A 311 -28.34 -6.42 0.85
N ASN A 312 -28.17 -7.53 0.12
CA ASN A 312 -26.93 -8.32 0.15
C ASN A 312 -26.12 -8.15 -1.16
N THR A 313 -24.94 -7.54 -1.02
CA THR A 313 -24.01 -7.21 -2.12
C THR A 313 -22.85 -8.18 -2.28
N ALA A 314 -22.75 -9.26 -1.48
CA ALA A 314 -21.58 -10.16 -1.48
C ALA A 314 -21.27 -10.77 -2.87
N ARG A 315 -22.31 -10.92 -3.72
CA ARG A 315 -22.21 -11.48 -5.08
C ARG A 315 -22.08 -10.41 -6.18
N LEU A 316 -22.02 -9.12 -5.83
CA LEU A 316 -21.95 -7.98 -6.75
C LEU A 316 -20.70 -8.02 -7.64
N LEU A 317 -19.50 -8.18 -7.04
CA LEU A 317 -18.26 -8.21 -7.82
C LEU A 317 -18.18 -9.46 -8.71
N GLY A 318 -18.41 -10.64 -8.13
CA GLY A 318 -18.19 -11.93 -8.81
C GLY A 318 -19.28 -12.37 -9.79
N ARG A 319 -20.54 -11.97 -9.58
CA ARG A 319 -21.70 -12.41 -10.40
C ARG A 319 -22.56 -11.27 -10.95
N GLN A 320 -22.31 -10.01 -10.59
CA GLN A 320 -23.17 -8.86 -10.92
C GLN A 320 -24.60 -9.00 -10.36
N THR A 321 -24.78 -9.74 -9.27
CA THR A 321 -26.08 -9.97 -8.64
C THR A 321 -26.15 -9.36 -7.25
N VAL A 322 -27.28 -8.75 -6.93
CA VAL A 322 -27.65 -8.33 -5.58
C VAL A 322 -28.89 -9.13 -5.17
N ASP A 323 -28.88 -9.64 -3.94
CA ASP A 323 -29.99 -10.39 -3.35
C ASP A 323 -30.70 -9.46 -2.37
N LEU A 324 -31.97 -9.15 -2.62
CA LEU A 324 -32.85 -8.35 -1.77
C LEU A 324 -33.75 -9.29 -0.97
N TYR A 325 -33.85 -9.08 0.34
CA TYR A 325 -34.85 -9.76 1.17
C TYR A 325 -36.05 -8.82 1.35
N LEU A 326 -37.25 -9.31 1.03
CA LEU A 326 -38.49 -8.54 0.96
C LEU A 326 -39.55 -9.19 1.85
N GLY A 327 -39.97 -8.50 2.91
CA GLY A 327 -41.22 -8.78 3.58
C GLY A 327 -42.33 -8.07 2.83
N ILE A 328 -43.35 -8.80 2.39
CA ILE A 328 -44.48 -8.21 1.64
C ILE A 328 -45.75 -8.67 2.35
N THR A 329 -46.50 -7.73 2.91
CA THR A 329 -47.78 -8.01 3.57
C THR A 329 -48.92 -7.24 2.94
N ASP A 330 -50.12 -7.76 3.13
CA ASP A 330 -51.36 -7.03 2.89
C ASP A 330 -51.58 -5.90 3.92
N HIS A 331 -52.76 -5.27 3.84
CA HIS A 331 -53.22 -4.22 4.74
C HIS A 331 -53.64 -4.70 6.14
N GLU A 332 -53.80 -6.01 6.38
CA GLU A 332 -54.03 -6.59 7.71
C GLU A 332 -52.71 -7.05 8.38
N GLY A 333 -51.59 -6.99 7.65
CA GLY A 333 -50.27 -7.41 8.11
C GLY A 333 -49.94 -8.89 7.84
N SER A 334 -50.78 -9.61 7.11
CA SER A 334 -50.53 -11.01 6.74
C SER A 334 -49.56 -11.10 5.56
N PRO A 335 -48.60 -12.04 5.55
CA PRO A 335 -47.70 -12.25 4.41
C PRO A 335 -48.45 -12.62 3.13
N LEU A 336 -48.14 -11.94 2.04
CA LEU A 336 -48.70 -12.24 0.71
C LEU A 336 -47.89 -13.35 0.04
N GLU A 337 -48.45 -14.55 -0.04
CA GLU A 337 -47.86 -15.72 -0.72
C GLU A 337 -48.16 -15.76 -2.23
N GLY A 338 -47.34 -16.48 -3.00
CA GLY A 338 -47.58 -16.79 -4.41
C GLY A 338 -47.21 -15.69 -5.42
N LEU A 339 -46.47 -14.64 -5.01
CA LEU A 339 -46.03 -13.57 -5.93
C LEU A 339 -45.09 -14.09 -7.02
N SER A 340 -45.14 -13.48 -8.21
CA SER A 340 -44.31 -13.81 -9.37
C SER A 340 -43.20 -12.78 -9.60
N LEU A 341 -42.36 -13.05 -10.61
CA LEU A 341 -41.37 -12.08 -11.10
C LEU A 341 -41.96 -10.96 -11.96
N GLU A 342 -43.23 -11.07 -12.38
CA GLU A 342 -43.88 -10.08 -13.26
C GLU A 342 -44.56 -8.95 -12.48
N ASP A 343 -44.94 -9.22 -11.23
CA ASP A 343 -45.56 -8.25 -10.29
C ASP A 343 -44.55 -7.22 -9.75
N LEU A 344 -43.25 -7.57 -9.82
CA LEU A 344 -42.14 -6.84 -9.21
C LEU A 344 -41.28 -6.12 -10.25
N ARG A 345 -40.77 -4.94 -9.88
CA ARG A 345 -39.79 -4.19 -10.66
C ARG A 345 -38.70 -3.67 -9.73
N VAL A 346 -37.44 -3.77 -10.14
CA VAL A 346 -36.32 -3.13 -9.42
C VAL A 346 -35.72 -2.06 -10.31
N LEU A 347 -35.59 -0.85 -9.79
CA LEU A 347 -34.94 0.28 -10.46
C LEU A 347 -33.72 0.71 -9.67
N GLU A 348 -32.69 1.16 -10.37
CA GLU A 348 -31.44 1.67 -9.82
C GLU A 348 -31.21 3.12 -10.24
N SER A 349 -30.70 3.94 -9.32
CA SER A 349 -30.29 5.31 -9.58
C SER A 349 -28.88 5.59 -9.04
N ALA A 350 -28.08 6.35 -9.79
CA ALA A 350 -26.70 6.72 -9.43
C ALA A 350 -26.61 8.05 -8.68
N ASP A 351 -27.62 8.90 -8.83
CA ASP A 351 -27.74 10.29 -8.36
C ASP A 351 -28.76 10.43 -7.20
N GLY A 352 -29.81 9.60 -7.22
CA GLY A 352 -31.01 9.70 -6.37
C GLY A 352 -32.27 10.14 -7.16
N GLU A 353 -32.11 10.50 -8.44
CA GLU A 353 -33.13 11.15 -9.26
C GLU A 353 -33.48 10.32 -10.51
N THR A 354 -32.46 9.86 -11.25
CA THR A 354 -32.61 9.13 -12.51
C THR A 354 -32.65 7.62 -12.27
N PHE A 355 -33.86 7.06 -12.20
CA PHE A 355 -34.07 5.61 -11.98
C PHE A 355 -34.14 4.80 -13.29
N VAL A 356 -33.38 3.70 -13.36
CA VAL A 356 -33.26 2.81 -14.51
C VAL A 356 -33.63 1.38 -14.11
N SER A 357 -34.63 0.79 -14.79
CA SER A 357 -35.08 -0.58 -14.53
C SER A 357 -33.96 -1.62 -14.71
N ARG A 358 -33.97 -2.65 -13.86
CA ARG A 358 -32.98 -3.74 -13.78
C ARG A 358 -33.66 -5.09 -14.02
N PRO A 359 -33.06 -5.99 -14.80
CA PRO A 359 -33.64 -7.32 -15.03
C PRO A 359 -33.50 -8.18 -13.78
N LEU A 360 -34.62 -8.77 -13.37
CA LEU A 360 -34.71 -9.73 -12.28
C LEU A 360 -34.18 -11.11 -12.75
N ILE A 361 -33.83 -11.98 -11.80
CA ILE A 361 -33.19 -13.30 -12.08
C ILE A 361 -33.97 -14.44 -11.41
N SER A 362 -34.30 -14.29 -10.13
CA SER A 362 -35.08 -15.28 -9.38
C SER A 362 -35.82 -14.61 -8.22
N LEU A 363 -37.05 -15.02 -7.99
CA LEU A 363 -37.79 -14.74 -6.77
C LEU A 363 -37.92 -16.07 -6.01
N GLU A 364 -37.57 -16.07 -4.74
CA GLU A 364 -37.60 -17.26 -3.89
C GLU A 364 -38.42 -16.96 -2.63
N GLU A 365 -39.64 -17.47 -2.61
CA GLU A 365 -40.58 -17.37 -1.48
C GLU A 365 -40.08 -18.11 -0.22
N ARG A 366 -40.33 -17.54 0.96
CA ARG A 366 -39.98 -18.09 2.29
C ARG A 366 -38.52 -18.55 2.36
N ALA A 367 -37.61 -17.66 1.92
CA ALA A 367 -36.21 -17.99 1.72
C ALA A 367 -35.50 -18.35 3.04
N GLY A 368 -35.88 -17.69 4.14
CA GLY A 368 -35.32 -17.95 5.46
C GLY A 368 -35.60 -19.37 5.97
N GLU A 369 -36.78 -19.95 5.68
CA GLU A 369 -37.07 -21.35 6.04
C GLU A 369 -36.20 -22.35 5.28
N ARG A 370 -35.77 -22.00 4.06
CA ARG A 370 -35.00 -22.89 3.18
C ARG A 370 -33.50 -22.83 3.45
N GLU A 371 -32.97 -21.64 3.75
CA GLU A 371 -31.53 -21.42 3.94
C GLU A 371 -31.09 -21.23 5.40
N GLY A 372 -32.04 -21.00 6.32
CA GLY A 372 -31.76 -20.61 7.71
C GLY A 372 -31.55 -19.10 7.88
N ILE A 373 -31.67 -18.62 9.12
CA ILE A 373 -31.38 -17.23 9.49
C ILE A 373 -30.18 -17.12 10.43
N THR A 374 -29.35 -16.09 10.24
CA THR A 374 -28.25 -15.74 11.17
C THR A 374 -28.62 -14.51 11.99
N VAL A 375 -28.80 -14.69 13.29
CA VAL A 375 -29.17 -13.64 14.24
C VAL A 375 -28.03 -13.34 15.20
N LEU A 376 -27.78 -12.06 15.47
CA LEU A 376 -27.00 -11.63 16.63
C LEU A 376 -27.93 -10.90 17.60
N LEU A 377 -28.17 -11.51 18.76
CA LEU A 377 -28.89 -10.87 19.86
C LEU A 377 -27.96 -9.84 20.51
N LEU A 378 -28.32 -8.56 20.44
CA LEU A 378 -27.61 -7.46 21.07
C LEU A 378 -28.43 -6.95 22.26
N VAL A 379 -28.05 -7.36 23.46
CA VAL A 379 -28.83 -7.13 24.70
C VAL A 379 -28.20 -6.03 25.55
N ASP A 380 -28.99 -5.02 25.90
CA ASP A 380 -28.56 -4.02 26.87
C ASP A 380 -28.34 -4.65 28.26
N ASN A 381 -27.19 -4.33 28.85
CA ASN A 381 -26.78 -4.72 30.18
C ASN A 381 -26.47 -3.48 31.05
N SER A 382 -27.15 -2.37 30.78
CA SER A 382 -27.14 -1.12 31.54
C SER A 382 -27.52 -1.29 33.02
N GLY A 383 -27.33 -0.21 33.80
CA GLY A 383 -27.68 -0.19 35.22
C GLY A 383 -29.19 -0.26 35.49
N SER A 384 -30.03 0.18 34.54
CA SER A 384 -31.50 0.22 34.58
C SER A 384 -32.15 -1.15 34.39
N MET A 385 -31.48 -2.06 33.68
CA MET A 385 -31.95 -3.44 33.44
C MET A 385 -32.06 -4.32 34.71
N TYR A 386 -31.73 -3.79 35.89
CA TYR A 386 -31.62 -4.58 37.13
C TYR A 386 -32.28 -3.91 38.36
N PRO A 387 -32.96 -4.69 39.23
CA PRO A 387 -33.07 -6.15 39.19
C PRO A 387 -34.25 -6.68 38.37
N ALA A 388 -35.23 -5.84 38.02
CA ALA A 388 -36.55 -6.29 37.58
C ALA A 388 -36.63 -6.75 36.10
N ARG A 389 -35.84 -6.13 35.21
CA ARG A 389 -35.95 -6.30 33.75
C ARG A 389 -35.23 -7.56 33.25
N MET A 390 -33.95 -7.72 33.59
CA MET A 390 -33.08 -8.81 33.12
C MET A 390 -33.62 -10.26 33.33
N PRO A 391 -34.34 -10.63 34.41
CA PRO A 391 -34.90 -11.97 34.54
C PRO A 391 -35.91 -12.32 33.44
N GLY A 392 -36.77 -11.37 33.05
CA GLY A 392 -37.70 -11.52 31.93
C GLY A 392 -36.98 -11.62 30.59
N VAL A 393 -35.92 -10.83 30.39
CA VAL A 393 -35.05 -10.91 29.21
C VAL A 393 -34.44 -12.31 29.05
N ARG A 394 -33.96 -12.93 30.14
CA ARG A 394 -33.42 -14.31 30.07
C ARG A 394 -34.49 -15.34 29.73
N ALA A 395 -35.71 -15.19 30.25
CA ALA A 395 -36.82 -16.08 29.91
C ALA A 395 -37.17 -15.98 28.41
N ALA A 396 -37.36 -14.76 27.91
CA ALA A 396 -37.70 -14.49 26.51
C ALA A 396 -36.60 -14.94 25.54
N VAL A 397 -35.33 -14.64 25.83
CA VAL A 397 -34.20 -15.09 25.00
C VAL A 397 -34.06 -16.60 25.03
N ARG A 398 -34.25 -17.27 26.17
CA ARG A 398 -34.23 -18.74 26.24
C ARG A 398 -35.34 -19.38 25.41
N GLN A 399 -36.54 -18.81 25.43
CA GLN A 399 -37.64 -19.27 24.57
C GLN A 399 -37.28 -19.10 23.09
N PHE A 400 -36.84 -17.91 22.67
CA PHE A 400 -36.41 -17.66 21.29
C PHE A 400 -35.30 -18.64 20.85
N LEU A 401 -34.33 -18.92 21.72
CA LEU A 401 -33.27 -19.91 21.49
C LEU A 401 -33.82 -21.32 21.25
N GLN A 402 -34.89 -21.72 21.96
CA GLN A 402 -35.56 -23.01 21.81
C GLN A 402 -36.41 -23.12 20.53
N ASP A 403 -36.88 -21.98 20.00
CA ASP A 403 -37.69 -21.93 18.78
C ASP A 403 -36.86 -22.04 17.48
N LEU A 404 -35.53 -21.93 17.53
CA LEU A 404 -34.63 -21.99 16.36
C LEU A 404 -34.50 -23.40 15.75
N ASP A 405 -34.25 -23.49 14.44
CA ASP A 405 -33.86 -24.75 13.80
C ASP A 405 -32.34 -24.98 13.96
N PRO A 406 -31.88 -25.91 14.82
CA PRO A 406 -30.45 -26.13 15.07
C PRO A 406 -29.68 -26.73 13.89
N SER A 407 -30.36 -27.07 12.78
CA SER A 407 -29.74 -27.55 11.54
C SER A 407 -29.53 -26.45 10.48
N ARG A 408 -30.03 -25.23 10.71
CA ARG A 408 -30.02 -24.11 9.74
C ARG A 408 -29.80 -22.74 10.37
N ASP A 409 -30.51 -22.46 11.46
CA ASP A 409 -30.45 -21.18 12.14
C ASP A 409 -29.16 -21.04 12.95
N ARG A 410 -28.63 -19.83 12.99
CA ARG A 410 -27.39 -19.48 13.68
C ARG A 410 -27.63 -18.30 14.60
N VAL A 411 -27.29 -18.44 15.87
CA VAL A 411 -27.53 -17.41 16.88
C VAL A 411 -26.23 -17.04 17.58
N GLY A 412 -25.98 -15.74 17.66
CA GLY A 412 -24.93 -15.14 18.47
C GLY A 412 -25.55 -14.30 19.59
N LEU A 413 -24.74 -13.99 20.59
CA LEU A 413 -25.13 -13.16 21.72
C LEU A 413 -24.01 -12.16 22.04
N ALA A 414 -24.37 -10.89 22.03
CA ALA A 414 -23.55 -9.79 22.51
C ALA A 414 -24.32 -8.99 23.57
N THR A 415 -23.58 -8.43 24.52
CA THR A 415 -24.11 -7.46 25.48
C THR A 415 -23.43 -6.11 25.31
N PHE A 416 -24.13 -5.02 25.64
CA PHE A 416 -23.54 -3.69 25.68
C PHE A 416 -23.92 -2.91 26.94
N ASN A 417 -23.05 -1.94 27.26
CA ASN A 417 -23.20 -0.89 28.26
C ASN A 417 -22.11 0.15 27.91
N THR A 418 -21.25 0.56 28.85
CA THR A 418 -19.94 1.18 28.57
C THR A 418 -19.10 0.35 27.59
N HIS A 419 -19.25 -0.98 27.57
CA HIS A 419 -18.42 -1.89 26.78
C HIS A 419 -19.28 -2.83 25.94
N TYR A 420 -19.00 -2.91 24.64
CA TYR A 420 -19.47 -4.00 23.80
C TYR A 420 -18.74 -5.30 24.17
N ARG A 421 -19.48 -6.39 24.35
CA ARG A 421 -18.94 -7.73 24.62
C ARG A 421 -19.70 -8.77 23.80
N LEU A 422 -19.09 -9.24 22.72
CA LEU A 422 -19.52 -10.47 22.04
C LEU A 422 -19.25 -11.65 22.99
N LEU A 423 -20.31 -12.31 23.46
CA LEU A 423 -20.21 -13.51 24.30
C LEU A 423 -20.15 -14.76 23.42
N ALA A 424 -20.99 -14.82 22.40
CA ALA A 424 -21.00 -15.87 21.38
C ALA A 424 -21.08 -15.26 19.97
N ALA A 425 -20.10 -15.57 19.12
CA ALA A 425 -20.24 -15.40 17.68
C ALA A 425 -21.35 -16.32 17.15
N PRO A 426 -22.08 -15.95 16.07
CA PRO A 426 -23.22 -16.73 15.59
C PRO A 426 -22.90 -18.21 15.32
N THR A 427 -23.60 -19.08 16.05
CA THR A 427 -23.35 -20.52 16.12
C THR A 427 -24.64 -21.33 16.04
N GLU A 428 -24.51 -22.59 15.62
CA GLU A 428 -25.57 -23.60 15.65
C GLU A 428 -25.74 -24.19 17.07
N SER A 429 -24.75 -23.99 17.95
CA SER A 429 -24.76 -24.50 19.34
C SER A 429 -25.58 -23.61 20.27
N VAL A 430 -26.91 -23.69 20.13
CA VAL A 430 -27.92 -23.00 20.98
C VAL A 430 -27.60 -23.12 22.48
N ALA A 431 -27.27 -24.33 22.95
CA ALA A 431 -26.96 -24.60 24.35
C ALA A 431 -25.69 -23.86 24.85
N SER A 432 -24.73 -23.57 23.97
CA SER A 432 -23.57 -22.73 24.33
C SER A 432 -23.98 -21.27 24.54
N VAL A 433 -24.93 -20.78 23.76
CA VAL A 433 -25.46 -19.41 23.88
C VAL A 433 -26.32 -19.27 25.14
N GLU A 434 -27.13 -20.27 25.47
CA GLU A 434 -27.89 -20.30 26.73
C GLU A 434 -26.98 -20.30 27.97
N LEU A 435 -25.90 -21.11 27.97
CA LEU A 435 -24.93 -21.09 29.06
C LEU A 435 -24.24 -19.73 29.20
N LEU A 436 -23.96 -19.04 28.09
CA LEU A 436 -23.35 -17.71 28.10
C LEU A 436 -24.32 -16.60 28.53
N LEU A 437 -25.61 -16.71 28.18
CA LEU A 437 -26.68 -15.83 28.65
C LEU A 437 -26.72 -15.78 30.19
N GLU A 438 -26.48 -16.90 30.87
CA GLU A 438 -26.45 -16.91 32.34
C GLU A 438 -25.24 -16.19 32.95
N THR A 439 -24.11 -16.09 32.23
CA THR A 439 -22.90 -15.40 32.70
C THR A 439 -23.01 -13.88 32.74
N ILE A 440 -24.04 -13.31 32.11
CA ILE A 440 -24.33 -11.87 32.17
C ILE A 440 -24.55 -11.47 33.64
N THR A 441 -24.04 -10.31 34.04
CA THR A 441 -24.18 -9.79 35.42
C THR A 441 -24.36 -8.28 35.41
N ARG A 442 -25.00 -7.74 36.47
CA ARG A 442 -25.21 -6.30 36.61
C ARG A 442 -23.85 -5.57 36.59
N PRO A 443 -23.70 -4.49 35.79
CA PRO A 443 -22.43 -3.77 35.71
C PRO A 443 -22.06 -3.06 37.02
N GLY A 444 -20.76 -2.82 37.18
CA GLY A 444 -20.25 -1.91 38.21
C GLY A 444 -20.61 -0.45 37.91
N ARG A 445 -20.44 0.44 38.88
CA ARG A 445 -20.76 1.88 38.73
C ARG A 445 -19.94 2.58 37.64
N ASP A 446 -18.70 2.12 37.40
CA ASP A 446 -17.84 2.62 36.32
C ASP A 446 -18.33 2.22 34.92
N ASP A 447 -19.08 1.11 34.85
CA ASP A 447 -19.58 0.48 33.62
C ASP A 447 -21.09 0.82 33.38
N ALA A 448 -21.59 1.89 34.01
CA ALA A 448 -23.02 2.24 34.07
C ALA A 448 -23.50 3.17 32.92
N PHE A 449 -22.79 3.20 31.80
CA PHE A 449 -23.12 3.99 30.60
C PHE A 449 -23.72 3.09 29.51
N THR A 450 -24.17 3.66 28.39
CA THR A 450 -24.90 2.92 27.33
C THR A 450 -24.41 3.34 25.95
N GLU A 451 -23.35 2.72 25.43
CA GLU A 451 -22.80 3.02 24.08
C GLU A 451 -23.58 2.27 22.98
N LEU A 452 -24.90 2.53 22.89
CA LEU A 452 -25.85 1.86 21.99
C LEU A 452 -25.42 1.95 20.51
N TYR A 453 -25.13 3.16 20.01
CA TYR A 453 -24.80 3.34 18.58
C TYR A 453 -23.50 2.62 18.21
N ARG A 454 -22.50 2.65 19.11
CA ARG A 454 -21.24 1.91 18.94
C ARG A 454 -21.44 0.40 18.97
N ALA A 455 -22.29 -0.09 19.87
CA ALA A 455 -22.63 -1.50 19.97
C ALA A 455 -23.34 -2.03 18.70
N ILE A 456 -24.22 -1.23 18.10
CA ILE A 456 -24.87 -1.56 16.82
C ILE A 456 -23.85 -1.65 15.69
N SER A 457 -22.90 -0.70 15.59
CA SER A 457 -21.81 -0.77 14.60
C SER A 457 -20.98 -2.05 14.74
N LEU A 458 -20.57 -2.41 15.96
CA LEU A 458 -19.76 -3.61 16.23
C LEU A 458 -20.54 -4.92 15.97
N ALA A 459 -21.83 -4.98 16.33
CA ALA A 459 -22.69 -6.12 16.01
C ALA A 459 -22.88 -6.32 14.49
N ALA A 460 -22.94 -5.22 13.72
CA ALA A 460 -22.94 -5.28 12.27
C ALA A 460 -21.60 -5.78 11.68
N GLU A 461 -20.48 -5.57 12.40
CA GLU A 461 -19.18 -6.13 12.03
C GLU A 461 -19.11 -7.65 12.27
N ASP A 462 -19.53 -8.12 13.45
CA ASP A 462 -19.49 -9.55 13.81
C ASP A 462 -20.38 -10.40 12.88
N LEU A 463 -21.49 -9.85 12.39
CA LEU A 463 -22.34 -10.50 11.37
C LEU A 463 -21.76 -10.48 9.95
N ALA A 464 -20.74 -9.67 9.65
CA ALA A 464 -20.26 -9.44 8.30
C ALA A 464 -19.67 -10.70 7.61
N GLY A 465 -19.18 -11.66 8.38
CA GLY A 465 -18.60 -12.92 7.88
C GLY A 465 -19.59 -14.00 7.43
N PHE A 466 -20.89 -13.85 7.72
CA PHE A 466 -21.90 -14.90 7.48
C PHE A 466 -22.67 -14.69 6.17
N GLU A 467 -22.92 -15.76 5.40
CA GLU A 467 -23.78 -15.69 4.19
C GLU A 467 -25.29 -15.73 4.55
N GLY A 468 -26.16 -15.56 3.55
CA GLY A 468 -27.61 -15.72 3.69
C GLY A 468 -28.34 -14.50 4.26
N ARG A 469 -29.43 -14.77 5.00
CA ARG A 469 -30.26 -13.78 5.70
C ARG A 469 -29.70 -13.54 7.10
N ARG A 470 -29.31 -12.30 7.39
CA ARG A 470 -28.70 -11.91 8.67
C ARG A 470 -29.28 -10.65 9.29
N ALA A 471 -29.44 -10.62 10.61
CA ALA A 471 -29.93 -9.47 11.35
C ALA A 471 -29.35 -9.32 12.77
N VAL A 472 -29.18 -8.07 13.22
CA VAL A 472 -29.00 -7.75 14.65
C VAL A 472 -30.38 -7.54 15.27
N LEU A 473 -30.66 -8.22 16.39
CA LEU A 473 -31.86 -8.00 17.21
C LEU A 473 -31.44 -7.20 18.44
N ILE A 474 -31.79 -5.91 18.46
CA ILE A 474 -31.26 -4.91 19.39
C ILE A 474 -32.30 -4.64 20.48
N LEU A 475 -32.02 -5.06 21.71
CA LEU A 475 -32.88 -4.83 22.88
C LEU A 475 -32.26 -3.74 23.77
N THR A 476 -32.98 -2.64 23.99
CA THR A 476 -32.54 -1.49 24.81
C THR A 476 -33.63 -1.06 25.79
N ASP A 477 -33.25 -0.61 27.00
CA ASP A 477 -34.19 -0.06 27.99
C ASP A 477 -34.10 1.47 28.18
N GLY A 478 -33.34 2.14 27.30
CA GLY A 478 -33.08 3.57 27.33
C GLY A 478 -32.34 4.10 26.09
N GLN A 479 -31.70 5.27 26.27
CA GLN A 479 -31.08 6.08 25.21
C GLN A 479 -29.57 5.82 25.06
N ASP A 480 -29.00 6.20 23.92
CA ASP A 480 -27.54 6.25 23.77
C ASP A 480 -26.97 7.27 24.77
N TYR A 481 -26.13 6.77 25.69
CA TYR A 481 -25.56 7.52 26.79
C TYR A 481 -24.05 7.28 26.85
N PRO A 482 -23.26 7.85 25.91
CA PRO A 482 -21.83 7.54 25.78
C PRO A 482 -21.01 7.93 27.01
N PHE A 483 -20.01 7.10 27.33
CA PHE A 483 -19.11 7.28 28.45
C PHE A 483 -18.29 8.57 28.32
N SER A 484 -17.72 8.80 27.14
CA SER A 484 -16.80 9.92 26.90
C SER A 484 -17.48 11.30 27.02
N VAL A 485 -18.77 11.36 26.68
CA VAL A 485 -19.62 12.55 26.84
C VAL A 485 -20.02 12.73 28.30
N HIS A 486 -20.64 11.71 28.91
CA HIS A 486 -21.32 11.88 30.19
C HIS A 486 -20.42 11.74 31.43
N ARG A 487 -19.28 11.03 31.31
CA ARG A 487 -18.24 11.00 32.35
C ARG A 487 -17.27 12.17 32.25
N GLY A 488 -17.25 12.88 31.12
CA GLY A 488 -16.31 13.98 30.86
C GLY A 488 -14.84 13.56 30.76
N GLY A 489 -14.58 12.31 30.34
CA GLY A 489 -13.23 11.74 30.29
C GLY A 489 -13.11 10.53 29.36
N ALA A 490 -11.88 10.23 28.93
CA ALA A 490 -11.60 9.23 27.90
C ALA A 490 -12.08 7.82 28.26
N HIS A 491 -12.83 7.19 27.35
CA HIS A 491 -13.25 5.79 27.44
C HIS A 491 -12.04 4.84 27.40
N PRO A 492 -11.94 3.82 28.27
CA PRO A 492 -10.76 2.95 28.39
C PRO A 492 -10.30 2.26 27.09
N LEU A 493 -11.20 1.99 26.15
CA LEU A 493 -10.88 1.32 24.87
C LEU A 493 -10.92 2.27 23.66
N TYR A 494 -11.62 3.40 23.73
CA TYR A 494 -11.99 4.23 22.57
C TYR A 494 -11.61 5.72 22.71
N GLY A 495 -10.99 6.11 23.83
CA GLY A 495 -10.55 7.49 24.05
C GLY A 495 -11.71 8.49 24.09
N MET A 496 -11.61 9.59 23.34
CA MET A 496 -12.67 10.60 23.24
C MET A 496 -13.62 10.38 22.05
N GLU A 497 -13.54 9.22 21.39
CA GLU A 497 -14.33 8.91 20.20
C GLU A 497 -15.80 8.58 20.55
N THR A 498 -16.74 9.06 19.74
CA THR A 498 -18.16 8.71 19.80
C THR A 498 -18.66 8.30 18.41
N VAL A 499 -19.60 7.35 18.36
CA VAL A 499 -20.23 6.87 17.12
C VAL A 499 -21.59 7.56 17.00
N PRO A 500 -21.82 8.46 16.02
CA PRO A 500 -23.13 9.08 15.83
C PRO A 500 -24.12 8.12 15.17
N ALA A 501 -25.42 8.25 15.44
CA ALA A 501 -26.48 7.36 14.92
C ALA A 501 -26.39 7.06 13.41
N GLY A 502 -26.11 8.07 12.57
CA GLY A 502 -25.97 7.88 11.12
C GLY A 502 -24.80 7.00 10.70
N GLU A 503 -23.80 6.82 11.56
CA GLU A 503 -22.65 5.93 11.35
C GLU A 503 -23.04 4.46 11.60
N ALA A 504 -23.75 4.20 12.69
CA ALA A 504 -24.33 2.89 13.02
C ALA A 504 -25.34 2.43 11.97
N ARG A 505 -26.23 3.33 11.53
CA ARG A 505 -27.14 3.12 10.40
C ARG A 505 -26.38 2.66 9.14
N ASP A 506 -25.32 3.37 8.80
CA ASP A 506 -24.55 3.11 7.58
C ASP A 506 -23.69 1.84 7.67
N ALA A 507 -23.24 1.45 8.87
CA ALA A 507 -22.50 0.22 9.11
C ALA A 507 -23.33 -1.01 8.73
N LEU A 508 -24.57 -1.08 9.22
CA LEU A 508 -25.58 -2.08 8.82
C LEU A 508 -25.79 -2.10 7.29
N GLN A 509 -25.97 -0.93 6.65
CA GLN A 509 -26.18 -0.84 5.20
C GLN A 509 -25.00 -1.37 4.37
N ARG A 510 -23.74 -1.06 4.75
CA ARG A 510 -22.56 -1.55 4.00
C ARG A 510 -22.26 -3.02 4.26
N ARG A 511 -22.43 -3.49 5.50
CA ARG A 511 -22.30 -4.92 5.79
C ARG A 511 -23.49 -5.72 5.26
N GLY A 512 -24.57 -5.09 4.79
CA GLY A 512 -25.74 -5.79 4.26
C GLY A 512 -26.37 -6.67 5.33
N VAL A 513 -26.63 -6.05 6.49
CA VAL A 513 -27.14 -6.65 7.72
C VAL A 513 -28.45 -5.94 8.06
N GLY A 514 -29.53 -6.71 8.26
CA GLY A 514 -30.78 -6.13 8.76
C GLY A 514 -30.70 -5.78 10.23
N ALA A 515 -31.59 -4.92 10.71
CA ALA A 515 -31.75 -4.67 12.15
C ALA A 515 -33.20 -4.93 12.57
N PHE A 516 -33.42 -5.25 13.84
CA PHE A 516 -34.74 -5.18 14.48
C PHE A 516 -34.54 -4.54 15.85
N GLY A 517 -35.31 -3.50 16.16
CA GLY A 517 -35.23 -2.77 17.42
C GLY A 517 -36.31 -3.24 18.38
N ILE A 518 -35.98 -3.35 19.66
CA ILE A 518 -36.93 -3.68 20.72
C ILE A 518 -36.72 -2.68 21.86
N ASN A 519 -37.71 -1.80 22.06
CA ASN A 519 -37.80 -0.86 23.16
C ASN A 519 -38.34 -1.59 24.39
N PHE A 520 -37.55 -1.72 25.47
CA PHE A 520 -37.95 -2.49 26.64
C PHE A 520 -38.51 -1.61 27.76
N ALA A 521 -39.67 -2.02 28.28
CA ALA A 521 -40.35 -1.43 29.43
C ALA A 521 -40.45 0.12 29.38
N GLY A 522 -40.76 0.65 28.18
CA GLY A 522 -41.04 2.08 27.93
C GLY A 522 -39.82 2.98 27.68
N GLY A 523 -38.60 2.44 27.55
CA GLY A 523 -37.40 3.21 27.20
C GLY A 523 -37.22 3.35 25.68
N THR A 524 -37.06 4.57 25.18
CA THR A 524 -36.92 4.86 23.74
C THR A 524 -35.80 5.86 23.44
N ASP A 525 -34.99 5.57 22.43
CA ASP A 525 -33.95 6.48 21.91
C ASP A 525 -34.47 7.29 20.70
N PRO A 526 -34.34 8.63 20.67
CA PRO A 526 -34.91 9.47 19.61
C PRO A 526 -34.33 9.25 18.21
N LEU A 527 -33.20 8.55 18.09
CA LEU A 527 -32.57 8.21 16.81
C LEU A 527 -32.53 6.70 16.56
N PHE A 528 -33.24 5.87 17.35
CA PHE A 528 -33.29 4.42 17.10
C PHE A 528 -33.95 4.11 15.75
N GLU A 529 -35.05 4.80 15.44
CA GLU A 529 -35.77 4.70 14.17
C GLU A 529 -34.88 5.10 12.99
N ALA A 530 -34.05 6.13 13.18
CA ALA A 530 -33.06 6.61 12.22
C ALA A 530 -31.98 5.57 11.88
N ILE A 531 -31.77 4.57 12.74
CA ILE A 531 -30.80 3.50 12.58
C ILE A 531 -31.48 2.23 12.02
N VAL A 532 -32.58 1.81 12.60
CA VAL A 532 -33.22 0.51 12.34
C VAL A 532 -34.04 0.52 11.04
N LEU A 533 -34.90 1.50 10.83
CA LEU A 533 -35.85 1.51 9.69
C LEU A 533 -35.17 1.62 8.31
N PRO A 534 -34.07 2.41 8.13
CA PRO A 534 -33.30 2.42 6.88
C PRO A 534 -32.50 1.14 6.61
N ASN A 535 -32.52 0.17 7.52
CA ASN A 535 -31.86 -1.14 7.41
C ASN A 535 -32.88 -2.29 7.32
N GLY A 536 -34.08 -2.00 6.82
CA GLY A 536 -35.12 -3.01 6.59
C GLY A 536 -35.84 -3.50 7.84
N GLY A 537 -35.53 -2.86 8.98
CA GLY A 537 -36.00 -3.28 10.27
C GLY A 537 -37.41 -2.85 10.61
N MET A 538 -37.90 -3.46 11.67
CA MET A 538 -39.08 -3.05 12.43
C MET A 538 -38.63 -2.70 13.84
N ILE A 539 -39.41 -1.87 14.51
CA ILE A 539 -39.25 -1.57 15.94
C ILE A 539 -40.49 -2.08 16.64
N PHE A 540 -40.27 -2.72 17.79
CA PHE A 540 -41.31 -3.28 18.64
C PHE A 540 -41.15 -2.70 20.04
N ASP A 541 -42.26 -2.45 20.72
CA ASP A 541 -42.27 -2.17 22.15
C ASP A 541 -42.61 -3.46 22.92
N ALA A 542 -41.96 -3.68 24.06
CA ALA A 542 -42.29 -4.79 24.96
C ALA A 542 -42.27 -4.32 26.41
N ALA A 543 -43.42 -4.41 27.09
CA ALA A 543 -43.55 -3.96 28.47
C ALA A 543 -42.84 -4.88 29.48
N ASP A 544 -42.84 -6.20 29.22
CA ASP A 544 -42.33 -7.25 30.09
C ASP A 544 -41.72 -8.44 29.32
N GLY A 545 -41.27 -9.46 30.06
CA GLY A 545 -40.63 -10.65 29.48
C GLY A 545 -41.56 -11.54 28.63
N ASP A 546 -42.86 -11.59 28.94
CA ASP A 546 -43.82 -12.42 28.21
C ASP A 546 -44.23 -11.74 26.89
N GLU A 547 -44.23 -10.41 26.86
CA GLU A 547 -44.32 -9.62 25.63
C GLU A 547 -43.05 -9.71 24.78
N LEU A 548 -41.88 -9.62 25.41
CA LEU A 548 -40.59 -9.77 24.71
C LEU A 548 -40.46 -11.14 24.03
N GLY A 549 -40.97 -12.21 24.66
CA GLY A 549 -41.05 -13.54 24.05
C GLY A 549 -41.92 -13.56 22.79
N ARG A 550 -43.10 -12.91 22.83
CA ARG A 550 -43.98 -12.74 21.65
C ARG A 550 -43.29 -11.97 20.52
N VAL A 551 -42.66 -10.84 20.84
CA VAL A 551 -41.90 -10.00 19.90
C VAL A 551 -40.78 -10.78 19.21
N TYR A 552 -40.00 -11.57 19.95
CA TYR A 552 -38.96 -12.42 19.35
C TYR A 552 -39.55 -13.47 18.38
N GLY A 553 -40.69 -14.07 18.72
CA GLY A 553 -41.42 -14.99 17.85
C GLY A 553 -42.04 -14.33 16.60
N GLU A 554 -42.39 -13.04 16.68
CA GLU A 554 -42.83 -12.24 15.53
C GLU A 554 -41.66 -11.88 14.60
N ILE A 555 -40.55 -11.41 15.14
CA ILE A 555 -39.32 -11.14 14.37
C ILE A 555 -38.86 -12.41 13.63
N ARG A 556 -38.84 -13.57 14.30
CA ARG A 556 -38.46 -14.84 13.66
C ARG A 556 -39.37 -15.18 12.48
N ARG A 557 -40.70 -15.16 12.68
CA ARG A 557 -41.67 -15.42 11.60
C ARG A 557 -41.48 -14.46 10.43
N ALA A 558 -41.37 -13.15 10.72
CA ALA A 558 -41.16 -12.12 9.71
C ALA A 558 -39.85 -12.30 8.92
N MET A 559 -38.76 -12.79 9.53
CA MET A 559 -37.51 -13.11 8.82
C MET A 559 -37.59 -14.39 7.99
N LEU A 560 -38.30 -15.42 8.48
CA LEU A 560 -38.46 -16.70 7.77
C LEU A 560 -39.35 -16.57 6.53
N GLN A 561 -40.40 -15.75 6.63
CA GLN A 561 -41.40 -15.53 5.58
C GLN A 561 -40.96 -14.53 4.49
N GLU A 562 -39.79 -13.90 4.62
CA GLU A 562 -39.25 -13.01 3.59
C GLU A 562 -38.97 -13.73 2.25
N TYR A 563 -39.37 -13.08 1.16
CA TYR A 563 -38.93 -13.42 -0.19
C TYR A 563 -37.47 -13.02 -0.40
N ARG A 564 -36.70 -13.82 -1.12
CA ARG A 564 -35.41 -13.40 -1.70
C ARG A 564 -35.59 -13.07 -3.19
N LEU A 565 -35.54 -11.79 -3.53
CA LEU A 565 -35.49 -11.30 -4.91
C LEU A 565 -34.04 -11.06 -5.34
N ARG A 566 -33.57 -11.86 -6.30
CA ARG A 566 -32.26 -11.70 -6.95
C ARG A 566 -32.40 -10.98 -8.27
N TYR A 567 -31.59 -9.94 -8.51
CA TYR A 567 -31.59 -9.17 -9.75
C TYR A 567 -30.16 -8.83 -10.22
N ARG A 568 -30.02 -8.40 -11.49
CA ARG A 568 -28.72 -8.02 -12.06
C ARG A 568 -28.41 -6.53 -11.87
N ALA A 569 -27.45 -6.25 -11.01
CA ALA A 569 -27.05 -4.88 -10.69
C ALA A 569 -26.48 -4.10 -11.90
N GLY A 570 -26.63 -2.78 -11.93
CA GLY A 570 -26.06 -1.88 -12.92
C GLY A 570 -24.63 -1.45 -12.61
N THR A 571 -23.82 -1.24 -13.64
CA THR A 571 -22.40 -0.83 -13.56
C THR A 571 -22.19 0.70 -13.58
N MET A 572 -23.25 1.50 -13.46
CA MET A 572 -23.18 2.97 -13.51
C MET A 572 -22.25 3.54 -12.41
N PRO A 573 -21.39 4.53 -12.69
CA PRO A 573 -20.55 5.18 -11.67
C PRO A 573 -21.36 5.79 -10.52
N SER A 574 -21.08 5.36 -9.29
CA SER A 574 -21.75 5.84 -8.07
C SER A 574 -20.97 5.36 -6.85
N GLN A 575 -20.93 6.13 -5.75
CA GLN A 575 -20.40 5.63 -4.48
C GLN A 575 -21.46 4.84 -3.71
N LYS A 576 -22.65 5.44 -3.57
CA LYS A 576 -23.89 4.83 -3.08
C LYS A 576 -24.83 4.67 -4.28
N ARG A 577 -25.37 3.48 -4.49
CA ARG A 577 -26.45 3.20 -5.44
C ARG A 577 -27.76 3.28 -4.68
N TYR A 578 -28.69 4.09 -5.18
CA TYR A 578 -30.08 4.08 -4.73
C TYR A 578 -30.85 3.02 -5.50
N LEU A 579 -31.79 2.35 -4.82
CA LEU A 579 -32.64 1.34 -5.42
C LEU A 579 -34.09 1.60 -5.02
N ARG A 580 -35.01 1.33 -5.94
CA ARG A 580 -36.46 1.36 -5.71
C ARG A 580 -37.03 0.02 -6.13
N VAL A 581 -37.66 -0.68 -5.19
CA VAL A 581 -38.47 -1.87 -5.46
C VAL A 581 -39.89 -1.38 -5.66
N GLU A 582 -40.47 -1.63 -6.83
CA GLU A 582 -41.87 -1.35 -7.15
C GLU A 582 -42.64 -2.67 -7.19
N LEU A 583 -43.84 -2.68 -6.61
CA LEU A 583 -44.79 -3.79 -6.63
C LEU A 583 -46.12 -3.27 -7.16
N ASP A 584 -46.63 -3.87 -8.23
CA ASP A 584 -47.93 -3.54 -8.79
C ASP A 584 -49.04 -4.25 -7.97
N SER A 585 -49.88 -3.48 -7.27
CA SER A 585 -50.99 -3.98 -6.46
C SER A 585 -52.36 -3.61 -7.06
N PRO A 586 -53.47 -4.27 -6.65
CA PRO A 586 -54.82 -3.94 -7.10
C PRO A 586 -55.26 -2.49 -6.80
N GLU A 587 -54.68 -1.87 -5.76
CA GLU A 587 -54.99 -0.51 -5.31
C GLU A 587 -54.09 0.56 -5.96
N GLY A 588 -53.04 0.14 -6.68
CA GLY A 588 -52.03 1.01 -7.29
C GLY A 588 -50.61 0.45 -7.13
N ARG A 589 -49.61 1.23 -7.55
CA ARG A 589 -48.20 0.82 -7.40
C ARG A 589 -47.65 1.23 -6.04
N VAL A 590 -47.11 0.27 -5.30
CA VAL A 590 -46.28 0.54 -4.13
C VAL A 590 -44.82 0.66 -4.55
N SER A 591 -44.06 1.54 -3.90
CA SER A 591 -42.61 1.57 -4.02
C SER A 591 -41.91 1.66 -2.67
N ARG A 592 -40.87 0.85 -2.45
CA ARG A 592 -39.95 0.99 -1.31
C ARG A 592 -38.54 1.30 -1.80
N GLU A 593 -37.95 2.34 -1.23
CA GLU A 593 -36.57 2.71 -1.51
C GLU A 593 -35.56 2.10 -0.53
N GLY A 594 -34.33 1.99 -0.99
CA GLY A 594 -33.17 1.58 -0.23
C GLY A 594 -31.87 1.97 -0.93
N ALA A 595 -30.73 1.54 -0.39
CA ALA A 595 -29.44 1.82 -1.01
C ALA A 595 -28.38 0.78 -0.65
N TYR A 596 -27.34 0.70 -1.46
CA TYR A 596 -26.12 -0.06 -1.18
C TYR A 596 -24.89 0.66 -1.73
N TYR A 597 -23.68 0.22 -1.37
CA TYR A 597 -22.44 0.89 -1.77
C TYR A 597 -21.78 0.13 -2.93
N ALA A 598 -21.35 0.87 -3.96
CA ALA A 598 -20.92 0.35 -5.27
C ALA A 598 -19.69 1.10 -5.85
N GLY A 599 -18.98 1.85 -5.00
CA GLY A 599 -17.84 2.68 -5.39
C GLY A 599 -16.65 1.88 -5.93
N THR A 600 -15.96 2.43 -6.93
CA THR A 600 -14.76 1.82 -7.53
C THR A 600 -13.47 2.40 -6.95
N LEU A 601 -12.37 1.65 -7.08
CA LEU A 601 -11.02 2.09 -6.66
C LEU A 601 -10.56 3.40 -7.35
N PHE A 602 -11.04 3.67 -8.57
CA PHE A 602 -10.78 4.90 -9.31
C PHE A 602 -11.70 6.09 -8.90
N GLY A 603 -12.79 5.84 -8.16
CA GLY A 603 -13.77 6.86 -7.74
C GLY A 603 -14.86 7.11 -8.78
N LEU A 604 -15.27 8.38 -8.95
CA LEU A 604 -16.26 8.83 -9.95
C LEU A 604 -15.57 9.55 -11.13
N PRO A 605 -16.11 9.53 -12.36
CA PRO A 605 -15.61 10.37 -13.45
C PRO A 605 -15.64 11.86 -13.06
N ARG A 606 -14.74 12.67 -13.62
CA ARG A 606 -14.86 14.13 -13.53
C ARG A 606 -15.90 14.66 -14.52
N GLU A 607 -16.74 15.58 -14.07
CA GLU A 607 -17.70 16.30 -14.91
C GLU A 607 -17.00 17.24 -15.90
N ASP A 608 -16.00 18.03 -15.45
CA ASP A 608 -15.23 18.96 -16.31
C ASP A 608 -14.19 18.26 -17.23
N TRP A 609 -14.32 16.96 -17.53
CA TRP A 609 -13.26 16.26 -18.25
C TRP A 609 -13.21 16.62 -19.74
N ASN A 610 -12.09 17.20 -20.17
CA ASN A 610 -11.84 17.57 -21.56
C ASN A 610 -11.12 16.43 -22.34
N PRO A 611 -11.69 15.92 -23.45
CA PRO A 611 -11.07 14.88 -24.27
C PRO A 611 -9.68 15.22 -24.83
N LEU A 612 -9.32 16.50 -24.98
CA LEU A 612 -7.99 16.92 -25.42
C LEU A 612 -6.87 16.46 -24.46
N THR A 613 -7.20 16.13 -23.21
CA THR A 613 -6.25 15.56 -22.24
C THR A 613 -5.70 14.20 -22.69
N LEU A 614 -6.36 13.49 -23.61
CA LEU A 614 -5.82 12.26 -24.21
C LEU A 614 -4.50 12.47 -24.96
N LEU A 615 -4.20 13.70 -25.41
CA LEU A 615 -2.92 14.05 -26.04
C LEU A 615 -1.72 13.94 -25.08
N LEU A 616 -1.96 13.89 -23.75
CA LEU A 616 -0.92 13.65 -22.75
C LEU A 616 -0.31 12.25 -22.86
N PHE A 617 -1.05 11.24 -23.32
CA PHE A 617 -0.54 9.88 -23.52
C PHE A 617 0.56 9.80 -24.61
N PRO A 618 0.32 10.20 -25.88
CA PRO A 618 1.38 10.23 -26.89
C PRO A 618 2.46 11.28 -26.56
N GLY A 619 2.12 12.38 -25.88
CA GLY A 619 3.09 13.36 -25.39
C GLY A 619 4.09 12.76 -24.39
N ALA A 620 3.61 11.96 -23.43
CA ALA A 620 4.45 11.28 -22.45
C ALA A 620 5.33 10.20 -23.09
N LEU A 621 4.83 9.46 -24.09
CA LEU A 621 5.62 8.51 -24.87
C LEU A 621 6.73 9.23 -25.68
N ALA A 622 6.42 10.37 -26.29
CA ALA A 622 7.40 11.20 -26.99
C ALA A 622 8.49 11.74 -26.03
N ALA A 623 8.09 12.18 -24.83
CA ALA A 623 9.03 12.62 -23.79
C ALA A 623 9.95 11.48 -23.30
N ALA A 624 9.42 10.27 -23.09
CA ALA A 624 10.23 9.10 -22.74
C ALA A 624 11.22 8.70 -23.85
N ALA A 625 10.80 8.79 -25.11
CA ALA A 625 11.68 8.57 -26.27
C ALA A 625 12.76 9.67 -26.39
N LEU A 626 12.45 10.92 -26.04
CA LEU A 626 13.41 12.03 -26.01
C LEU A 626 14.45 11.85 -24.90
N LEU A 627 14.04 11.45 -23.68
CA LEU A 627 14.95 11.09 -22.59
C LEU A 627 15.94 10.00 -23.03
N GLY A 628 15.46 8.99 -23.78
CA GLY A 628 16.31 7.94 -24.37
C GLY A 628 17.32 8.40 -25.43
N ARG A 629 17.25 9.64 -25.91
CA ARG A 629 18.23 10.26 -26.83
C ARG A 629 19.28 11.12 -26.12
N LEU A 630 19.06 11.52 -24.86
CA LEU A 630 19.98 12.38 -24.11
C LEU A 630 21.24 11.60 -23.71
N ARG A 631 22.38 11.94 -24.32
CA ARG A 631 23.69 11.39 -23.92
C ARG A 631 24.24 12.18 -22.72
N PHE A 632 24.20 11.56 -21.54
CA PHE A 632 24.81 12.08 -20.30
C PHE A 632 26.36 11.99 -20.36
N LEU A 633 26.96 12.83 -21.21
CA LEU A 633 28.41 12.93 -21.44
C LEU A 633 29.15 13.56 -20.25
N ASN A 634 30.39 13.12 -20.05
CA ASN A 634 31.30 13.75 -19.08
C ASN A 634 31.70 15.15 -19.60
N ARG A 635 31.81 16.15 -18.72
CA ARG A 635 31.89 17.58 -19.12
C ARG A 635 33.26 18.24 -18.97
N ARG A 636 34.27 17.57 -18.40
CA ARG A 636 35.65 18.11 -18.26
C ARG A 636 36.36 18.17 -19.62
N LYS A 637 37.33 19.07 -19.75
CA LYS A 637 38.13 19.29 -20.98
C LYS A 637 39.65 19.45 -20.71
N SER A 638 40.03 19.51 -19.44
CA SER A 638 41.37 19.76 -18.92
C SER A 638 41.96 18.47 -18.33
N PRO A 639 43.28 18.23 -18.48
CA PRO A 639 43.95 17.20 -17.69
C PRO A 639 43.89 17.58 -16.22
N ASN A 640 43.68 16.60 -15.35
CA ASN A 640 43.50 16.83 -13.94
C ASN A 640 44.13 15.71 -13.09
N LEU A 641 44.49 16.06 -11.86
CA LEU A 641 44.81 15.11 -10.79
C LEU A 641 43.63 15.00 -9.84
N GLU A 642 43.08 13.81 -9.66
CA GLU A 642 42.17 13.54 -8.54
C GLU A 642 43.00 13.13 -7.31
N VAL A 643 43.12 14.06 -6.36
CA VAL A 643 43.84 13.89 -5.09
C VAL A 643 42.98 13.09 -4.11
N LEU A 644 43.34 11.83 -3.90
CA LEU A 644 42.71 10.93 -2.93
C LEU A 644 43.33 11.15 -1.54
N GLY A 645 42.71 12.05 -0.76
CA GLY A 645 43.24 12.51 0.52
C GLY A 645 43.25 11.44 1.63
N LEU A 646 44.45 10.98 2.01
CA LEU A 646 44.68 9.89 2.99
C LEU A 646 44.20 10.15 4.43
N ARG A 647 43.63 11.32 4.73
CA ARG A 647 43.04 11.68 6.05
C ARG A 647 41.62 12.25 5.98
N GLY A 648 40.86 11.94 4.92
CA GLY A 648 39.41 12.24 4.86
C GLY A 648 39.03 13.65 4.43
N GLY A 649 39.94 14.38 3.78
CA GLY A 649 39.54 15.51 2.96
C GLY A 649 38.73 15.04 1.75
N ALA A 650 37.82 15.89 1.26
CA ALA A 650 37.13 15.62 -0.01
C ALA A 650 38.14 15.48 -1.16
N THR A 651 37.84 14.62 -2.14
CA THR A 651 38.66 14.47 -3.36
C THR A 651 38.84 15.84 -4.01
N ARG A 652 40.06 16.37 -3.98
CA ARG A 652 40.39 17.62 -4.66
C ARG A 652 40.83 17.29 -6.07
N VAL A 653 40.18 17.92 -7.04
CA VAL A 653 40.54 17.80 -8.45
C VAL A 653 41.38 19.02 -8.78
N LEU A 654 42.65 18.82 -9.11
CA LEU A 654 43.57 19.88 -9.50
C LEU A 654 43.70 19.87 -11.02
N ASP A 655 43.17 20.90 -11.68
CA ASP A 655 43.36 21.09 -13.13
C ASP A 655 44.83 21.43 -13.43
N LEU A 656 45.46 20.67 -14.31
CA LEU A 656 46.86 20.83 -14.71
C LEU A 656 46.98 21.93 -15.77
N SER A 657 46.80 23.17 -15.33
CA SER A 657 46.77 24.38 -16.17
C SER A 657 48.16 24.91 -16.53
N GLY A 658 49.17 24.70 -15.67
CA GLY A 658 50.56 25.13 -15.89
C GLY A 658 51.41 24.17 -16.73
N GLN A 659 52.65 24.59 -17.03
CA GLN A 659 53.67 23.74 -17.67
C GLN A 659 54.41 22.84 -16.66
N GLU A 660 54.53 23.28 -15.42
CA GLU A 660 54.89 22.43 -14.28
C GLU A 660 53.75 22.47 -13.25
N THR A 661 53.67 21.44 -12.40
CA THR A 661 52.81 21.40 -11.22
C THR A 661 53.56 20.71 -10.10
N VAL A 662 53.88 21.46 -9.06
CA VAL A 662 54.78 21.08 -7.97
C VAL A 662 53.99 20.50 -6.80
N ILE A 663 54.49 19.39 -6.25
CA ILE A 663 53.88 18.65 -5.14
C ILE A 663 54.92 18.49 -4.05
N GLY A 664 54.63 18.93 -2.82
CA GLY A 664 55.60 18.91 -1.73
C GLY A 664 55.12 19.60 -0.46
N ALA A 665 55.99 19.65 0.55
CA ALA A 665 55.66 20.17 1.87
C ALA A 665 55.67 21.72 1.96
N SER A 666 56.35 22.41 1.02
CA SER A 666 56.45 23.88 1.04
C SER A 666 55.14 24.55 0.66
N ALA A 667 54.90 25.72 1.25
CA ALA A 667 53.77 26.60 0.89
C ALA A 667 53.89 27.19 -0.54
N GLU A 668 55.05 27.01 -1.20
CA GLU A 668 55.32 27.40 -2.59
C GLU A 668 54.92 26.31 -3.60
N ALA A 669 54.50 25.12 -3.15
CA ALA A 669 54.09 24.01 -4.03
C ALA A 669 52.59 24.10 -4.39
N ASP A 670 52.26 23.99 -5.69
CA ASP A 670 50.88 23.99 -6.23
C ASP A 670 49.95 22.99 -5.51
N LEU A 671 50.50 21.84 -5.10
CA LEU A 671 49.86 20.89 -4.19
C LEU A 671 50.67 20.78 -2.89
N THR A 672 50.49 21.76 -2.02
CA THR A 672 51.06 21.81 -0.66
C THR A 672 50.56 20.64 0.20
N MET A 673 51.48 19.94 0.89
CA MET A 673 51.23 18.71 1.63
C MET A 673 51.96 18.66 2.99
N THR A 674 51.72 19.64 3.85
CA THR A 674 52.34 19.86 5.18
C THR A 674 52.08 18.79 6.26
N SER A 675 51.61 17.58 5.92
CA SER A 675 51.14 16.58 6.92
C SER A 675 51.83 15.20 6.89
N SER A 676 52.89 15.04 6.10
CA SER A 676 53.75 13.85 6.07
C SER A 676 55.21 14.25 6.35
N PRO A 677 55.89 13.63 7.33
CA PRO A 677 57.25 14.02 7.72
C PRO A 677 58.31 13.62 6.68
N ASP A 678 58.02 12.63 5.83
CA ASP A 678 58.92 12.13 4.80
C ASP A 678 58.83 12.93 3.48
N MET A 679 57.92 13.92 3.41
CA MET A 679 57.73 14.74 2.22
C MET A 679 58.65 15.96 2.22
N ARG A 680 59.45 16.09 1.16
CA ARG A 680 60.31 17.26 0.92
C ARG A 680 59.50 18.46 0.43
N ASP A 681 60.07 19.66 0.60
CA ASP A 681 59.52 20.94 0.12
C ASP A 681 59.08 20.89 -1.35
N ARG A 682 59.91 20.26 -2.18
CA ARG A 682 59.63 19.93 -3.58
C ARG A 682 59.89 18.43 -3.78
N HIS A 683 58.85 17.61 -3.62
CA HIS A 683 58.97 16.15 -3.58
C HIS A 683 58.69 15.49 -4.94
N ALA A 684 57.69 15.96 -5.67
CA ALA A 684 57.43 15.58 -7.06
C ALA A 684 57.03 16.80 -7.89
N THR A 685 57.19 16.71 -9.21
CA THR A 685 56.73 17.72 -10.16
C THR A 685 56.18 17.02 -11.39
N ILE A 686 54.96 17.36 -11.81
CA ILE A 686 54.43 16.94 -13.10
C ILE A 686 54.79 18.01 -14.12
N VAL A 687 55.59 17.64 -15.10
CA VAL A 687 55.99 18.50 -16.22
C VAL A 687 55.14 18.14 -17.44
N ARG A 688 54.49 19.13 -18.04
CA ARG A 688 53.58 18.97 -19.19
C ARG A 688 54.21 19.55 -20.45
N ASP A 689 54.55 18.68 -21.40
CA ASP A 689 54.99 19.10 -22.72
C ASP A 689 53.76 19.48 -23.56
N GLU A 690 53.52 20.79 -23.73
CA GLU A 690 52.39 21.30 -24.49
C GLU A 690 52.48 21.05 -26.00
N LYS A 691 53.67 20.77 -26.53
CA LYS A 691 53.89 20.46 -27.95
C LYS A 691 53.66 18.98 -28.24
N ARG A 692 53.86 18.10 -27.26
CA ARG A 692 53.61 16.65 -27.35
C ARG A 692 52.29 16.19 -26.72
N GLY A 693 51.66 17.02 -25.90
CA GLY A 693 50.44 16.69 -25.14
C GLY A 693 50.67 15.80 -23.92
N THR A 694 51.90 15.33 -23.68
CA THR A 694 52.26 14.36 -22.64
C THR A 694 52.55 15.02 -21.29
N ALA A 695 51.95 14.50 -20.22
CA ALA A 695 52.38 14.77 -18.85
C ALA A 695 53.48 13.76 -18.42
N THR A 696 54.47 14.21 -17.66
CA THR A 696 55.54 13.37 -17.09
C THR A 696 55.70 13.70 -15.62
N VAL A 697 55.58 12.71 -14.73
CA VAL A 697 55.97 12.88 -13.33
C VAL A 697 57.49 12.74 -13.21
N VAL A 698 58.10 13.62 -12.42
CA VAL A 698 59.53 13.64 -12.07
C VAL A 698 59.65 13.81 -10.56
N SER A 699 60.53 13.05 -9.92
CA SER A 699 60.84 13.17 -8.49
C SER A 699 62.34 13.01 -8.24
N ALA A 700 62.83 13.63 -7.16
CA ALA A 700 64.19 13.48 -6.64
C ALA A 700 64.35 12.27 -5.69
N GLN A 701 63.30 11.47 -5.50
CA GLN A 701 63.25 10.22 -4.76
C GLN A 701 62.43 9.20 -5.55
N GLU A 702 62.48 7.92 -5.18
CA GLU A 702 61.60 6.92 -5.79
C GLU A 702 60.16 7.12 -5.31
N ILE A 703 59.24 7.25 -6.26
CA ILE A 703 57.79 7.31 -6.03
C ILE A 703 57.14 6.13 -6.75
N LEU A 704 55.99 5.66 -6.27
CA LEU A 704 55.29 4.55 -6.93
C LEU A 704 54.29 5.07 -7.95
N VAL A 705 54.37 4.59 -9.19
CA VAL A 705 53.30 4.75 -10.19
C VAL A 705 52.80 3.37 -10.59
N ASN A 706 51.51 3.10 -10.41
CA ASN A 706 50.89 1.77 -10.56
C ASN A 706 51.67 0.67 -9.81
N ASN A 707 52.08 0.97 -8.57
CA ASN A 707 52.92 0.12 -7.70
C ASN A 707 54.35 -0.19 -8.22
N GLN A 708 54.84 0.51 -9.25
CA GLN A 708 56.22 0.39 -9.74
C GLN A 708 57.06 1.60 -9.28
N PRO A 709 58.24 1.41 -8.66
CA PRO A 709 59.12 2.51 -8.26
C PRO A 709 59.72 3.19 -9.49
N VAL A 710 59.59 4.52 -9.55
CA VAL A 710 60.12 5.37 -10.61
C VAL A 710 60.57 6.71 -10.06
N THR A 711 61.60 7.30 -10.66
CA THR A 711 61.99 8.72 -10.46
C THR A 711 61.49 9.60 -11.62
N ARG A 712 61.17 9.01 -12.78
CA ARG A 712 60.60 9.69 -13.95
C ARG A 712 59.72 8.74 -14.76
N ARG A 713 58.49 9.16 -15.08
CA ARG A 713 57.55 8.38 -15.92
C ARG A 713 56.58 9.28 -16.68
N VAL A 714 56.33 8.97 -17.95
CA VAL A 714 55.24 9.57 -18.74
C VAL A 714 53.92 8.98 -18.24
N LEU A 715 52.91 9.84 -18.02
CA LEU A 715 51.65 9.45 -17.40
C LEU A 715 50.58 9.13 -18.46
N GLU A 716 49.88 8.02 -18.26
CA GLU A 716 48.71 7.62 -19.06
C GLU A 716 47.40 7.84 -18.27
N PRO A 717 46.26 8.18 -18.91
CA PRO A 717 44.99 8.35 -18.21
C PRO A 717 44.59 7.10 -17.41
N GLY A 718 44.43 7.27 -16.09
CA GLY A 718 44.23 6.19 -15.13
C GLY A 718 45.47 5.86 -14.28
N ASP A 719 46.65 6.40 -14.57
CA ASP A 719 47.86 6.19 -13.77
C ASP A 719 47.68 6.68 -12.33
N VAL A 720 48.05 5.81 -11.38
CA VAL A 720 47.94 6.05 -9.93
C VAL A 720 49.33 6.31 -9.35
N ILE A 721 49.59 7.56 -8.97
CA ILE A 721 50.84 8.02 -8.35
C ILE A 721 50.66 7.99 -6.82
N GLN A 722 51.59 7.38 -6.09
CA GLN A 722 51.60 7.34 -4.63
C GLN A 722 52.82 8.10 -4.11
N LEU A 723 52.55 9.04 -3.20
CA LEU A 723 53.53 9.91 -2.54
C LEU A 723 53.35 9.80 -1.02
N PRO A 724 54.33 10.20 -0.19
CA PRO A 724 54.18 10.24 1.27
C PRO A 724 52.96 11.07 1.71
N GLY A 725 51.88 10.40 2.11
CA GLY A 725 50.64 11.03 2.53
C GLY A 725 49.63 11.40 1.42
N ALA A 726 49.83 11.04 0.15
CA ALA A 726 48.79 11.18 -0.89
C ALA A 726 48.80 10.03 -1.91
N THR A 727 47.62 9.74 -2.46
CA THR A 727 47.46 9.03 -3.73
C THR A 727 46.82 9.98 -4.72
N LEU A 728 47.34 10.04 -5.94
CA LEU A 728 46.89 10.90 -7.03
C LEU A 728 46.49 9.99 -8.21
N VAL A 729 45.40 10.30 -8.89
CA VAL A 729 45.04 9.65 -10.16
C VAL A 729 45.11 10.70 -11.27
N PHE A 730 45.83 10.41 -12.34
CA PHE A 730 45.92 11.29 -13.53
C PHE A 730 44.80 10.96 -14.53
N ASP A 731 44.07 11.99 -14.96
CA ASP A 731 43.00 11.91 -15.98
C ASP A 731 43.23 12.98 -17.04
N ASP A 732 43.33 12.60 -18.33
CA ASP A 732 43.32 13.54 -19.45
C ASP A 732 42.16 13.24 -20.42
N PRO A 733 41.01 13.92 -20.28
CA PRO A 733 39.83 13.70 -21.12
C PRO A 733 40.02 14.14 -22.59
N ARG A 734 41.22 14.60 -22.98
CA ARG A 734 41.60 14.91 -24.36
C ARG A 734 42.24 13.71 -25.06
N VAL A 735 42.77 12.74 -24.31
CA VAL A 735 43.33 11.48 -24.82
C VAL A 735 42.21 10.43 -24.81
N PRO A 736 41.80 9.87 -25.97
CA PRO A 736 40.82 8.79 -25.99
C PRO A 736 41.38 7.53 -25.32
N GLU A 737 40.57 6.80 -24.56
CA GLU A 737 40.89 5.42 -24.15
C GLU A 737 41.22 4.58 -25.40
N GLU A 738 42.46 4.08 -25.52
CA GLU A 738 42.92 3.19 -26.60
C GLU A 738 42.35 1.75 -26.45
N GLY A 739 41.03 1.64 -26.25
CA GLY A 739 40.28 0.39 -26.10
C GLY A 739 39.40 0.02 -27.30
N LYS A 740 39.42 0.80 -28.39
CA LYS A 740 38.56 0.58 -29.58
C LYS A 740 39.24 0.85 -30.93
N LYS A 741 40.24 0.02 -31.24
CA LYS A 741 40.66 -0.27 -32.63
C LYS A 741 40.31 -1.74 -32.92
N GLY A 742 39.42 -2.07 -33.85
CA GLY A 742 38.51 -1.19 -34.58
C GLY A 742 37.75 -1.98 -35.66
N GLU A 743 36.68 -1.40 -36.21
CA GLU A 743 36.09 -1.88 -37.46
C GLU A 743 35.39 -0.72 -38.18
N GLY A 744 35.53 -0.65 -39.50
CA GLY A 744 34.80 0.30 -40.34
C GLY A 744 35.45 1.67 -40.59
N GLN A 745 36.51 1.71 -41.40
CA GLN A 745 36.46 2.58 -42.59
C GLN A 745 37.42 2.18 -43.73
N LYS A 746 36.97 2.46 -44.96
CA LYS A 746 37.71 2.51 -46.24
C LYS A 746 38.39 1.22 -46.73
N ARG A 747 37.69 0.55 -47.65
CA ARG A 747 38.21 0.44 -49.03
C ARG A 747 37.27 1.18 -49.96
N GLY A 748 37.81 2.05 -50.81
CA GLY A 748 37.14 2.48 -52.03
C GLY A 748 37.56 1.55 -53.16
N GLY A 749 36.67 1.33 -54.13
CA GLY A 749 36.96 0.68 -55.41
C GLY A 749 36.62 1.64 -56.56
N PRO A 750 37.36 1.63 -57.68
CA PRO A 750 37.11 2.52 -58.81
C PRO A 750 35.95 2.02 -59.69
N GLU A 751 35.42 2.92 -60.53
CA GLU A 751 34.60 2.55 -61.68
C GLU A 751 35.45 1.87 -62.76
N ALA A 752 34.91 0.81 -63.36
CA ALA A 752 35.33 0.26 -64.65
C ALA A 752 34.14 -0.45 -65.30
N ALA A 753 34.04 -0.34 -66.63
CA ALA A 753 32.86 -0.73 -67.40
C ALA A 753 32.88 -2.18 -67.91
N GLU A 754 31.70 -2.65 -68.35
CA GLU A 754 31.44 -3.66 -69.40
C GLU A 754 31.99 -5.11 -69.25
N GLY A 755 31.24 -6.08 -69.82
CA GLY A 755 31.69 -7.47 -69.96
C GLY A 755 30.71 -8.57 -69.54
N GLY A 756 29.47 -8.56 -70.04
CA GLY A 756 28.49 -9.64 -69.77
C GLY A 756 28.41 -10.69 -70.89
N PHE A 757 28.66 -11.97 -70.57
CA PHE A 757 28.29 -13.16 -71.36
C PHE A 757 28.34 -14.43 -70.46
N PRO A 758 27.76 -15.59 -70.85
CA PRO A 758 26.49 -15.97 -70.22
C PRO A 758 26.54 -17.23 -69.34
N VAL A 759 25.44 -17.44 -68.59
CA VAL A 759 25.15 -18.69 -67.87
C VAL A 759 24.97 -19.85 -68.85
N ASN A 760 25.55 -21.02 -68.53
CA ASN A 760 25.27 -22.27 -69.22
C ASN A 760 25.06 -23.42 -68.22
N ARG A 761 23.79 -23.73 -67.95
CA ARG A 761 23.29 -25.05 -67.49
C ARG A 761 21.93 -25.25 -68.15
N GLY A 762 21.73 -26.39 -68.79
CA GLY A 762 20.47 -26.75 -69.46
C GLY A 762 19.54 -27.60 -68.60
N CYS A 763 18.39 -27.95 -69.21
CA CYS A 763 17.15 -28.45 -68.58
C CYS A 763 16.38 -27.32 -67.88
#